data_AF-A0A0Q8QFB5-F1
#
_entry.id   AF-A0A0Q8QFB5-F1
#
_cell.length_a   1.000
_cell.length_b   1.000
_cell.length_c   1.000
_cell.angle_alpha   90.00
_cell.angle_beta   90.00
_cell.angle_gamma   90.00
#
_symmetry.space_group_name_H-M   'P 1'
#
loop_
_entity.id
_entity.type
_entity.pdbx_description
1 polymer ?
#
loop_
_entity_poly.entity_id
_entity_poly.type
_entity_poly.pdbx_seq_one_letter_code
_entity_poly.pdbx_strand_id
1 'polypeptide(L)'
;MTVTATPGLPPAFDADHYLAANPDLAITRDEAAGHYQRVGRAEGRVASPLALRENLIRLIDDGRSVLEIGPFCDPLLRGPNVAYLDVLDAEQLRARAREIGKDPAQCPAWIDYVGGLEQVRRRFDAVISSHAIEHNPDLIHHLEQVERILEPDGLFCLIIPDKRYCFDHYIAESTIAGVLQAHRDRRGTHSLASVIEHVALTTHNDSARHWAGDHGPSVPPDRAERLRNAISAFDTSGGGYIDVHAWYFTPASFSEIIEALGTLNLTGLEVAGVYDSAQGRNEFCAVLRLAPAARERAVRRAAGDGVIVLQTADAERDAPVLAVSAPNVREYCRRHGLGYESRIGGGVGDTGQAGSSRAALLADLTARGFGGWALCLGADAWFEDLDFDLAAYLAEHGDRAAIVPAPQTGEPEGVALINLGHPLGREWAARSSAVIGDALLIERSGLIDGVHARFVRRPSRDVSAFDSRLNAVAEAVNMVFRRDGRIAVARPSAEEERWTARFAHAGARSLALVEAPVPAARADLLPTIIAAWSAVPRPEETDPLWSDFTEALARQDAEALAAQMAGLGRSGIAQGFLGGARQHKRAQDRVFADRLARWTYDKLLSLAEAVGAVRLENPENGPWGATPQLDPARLFSDIEAVLDANLSPPASIGGYLGIEVGGGRIVHMRMLDAIHAAWRARQIVQCFGPGEGARIAEIGGGAGLIAYYAARLGIGRYHLFDSSAMNVVQAYVLKGSGLDISLPGEPARGLAILDARELGAAKPASIDLLLSVDSLSGMDRPEAIAHLAEARRLGVGYLLSINQEARLADQTPVADLVHLAGGYALVSRHRHWLRAGHVEELYRITISAHGEMRG
;
A
#
# COMPACT_ATOMS: atom_id res chain seq x y z
N MET A 1 26.81 34.12 -11.27
CA MET A 1 27.44 33.96 -9.94
C MET A 1 28.77 33.26 -10.15
N THR A 2 29.84 33.83 -9.62
CA THR A 2 31.23 33.39 -9.78
C THR A 2 31.41 31.96 -9.28
N VAL A 3 31.83 31.05 -10.17
CA VAL A 3 32.35 29.73 -9.82
C VAL A 3 33.66 29.95 -9.06
N THR A 4 33.60 29.88 -7.73
CA THR A 4 34.79 29.83 -6.88
C THR A 4 35.44 28.47 -7.07
N ALA A 5 36.62 28.45 -7.70
CA ALA A 5 37.47 27.27 -7.76
C ALA A 5 37.70 26.74 -6.33
N THR A 6 37.58 25.42 -6.15
CA THR A 6 37.86 24.75 -4.88
C THR A 6 39.27 25.12 -4.42
N PRO A 7 39.47 25.76 -3.26
CA PRO A 7 40.80 25.95 -2.70
C PRO A 7 41.46 24.57 -2.52
N GLY A 8 42.75 24.46 -2.86
CA GLY A 8 43.48 23.20 -2.73
C GLY A 8 43.45 22.71 -1.28
N LEU A 9 43.08 21.43 -1.09
CA LEU A 9 43.11 20.81 0.23
C LEU A 9 44.56 20.77 0.78
N PRO A 10 44.77 20.99 2.08
CA PRO A 10 46.07 20.82 2.71
C PRO A 10 46.61 19.39 2.47
N PRO A 11 47.92 19.23 2.20
CA PRO A 11 48.51 17.90 2.05
C PRO A 11 48.42 17.12 3.37
N ALA A 12 48.50 15.80 3.29
CA ALA A 12 48.53 14.92 4.47
C ALA A 12 49.72 15.23 5.41
N PHE A 13 50.80 15.76 4.85
CA PHE A 13 51.94 16.31 5.59
C PHE A 13 52.27 17.71 5.07
N ASP A 14 52.20 18.70 5.96
CA ASP A 14 52.63 20.08 5.75
C ASP A 14 53.77 20.40 6.73
N ALA A 15 54.97 20.62 6.20
CA ALA A 15 56.16 20.85 7.02
C ALA A 15 56.05 22.08 7.92
N ASP A 16 55.42 23.16 7.43
CA ASP A 16 55.29 24.41 8.16
C ASP A 16 54.26 24.26 9.28
N HIS A 17 53.13 23.59 8.99
CA HIS A 17 52.15 23.25 10.01
C HIS A 17 52.70 22.27 11.05
N TYR A 18 53.45 21.26 10.62
CA TYR A 18 54.02 20.24 11.50
C TYR A 18 54.97 20.87 12.53
N LEU A 19 55.88 21.74 12.10
CA LEU A 19 56.79 22.44 13.01
C LEU A 19 56.04 23.42 13.92
N ALA A 20 55.03 24.13 13.41
CA ALA A 20 54.23 25.06 14.21
C ALA A 20 53.39 24.34 15.28
N ALA A 21 52.82 23.18 14.96
CA ALA A 21 52.02 22.38 15.88
C ALA A 21 52.87 21.60 16.89
N ASN A 22 54.17 21.43 16.64
CA ASN A 22 55.10 20.65 17.44
C ASN A 22 56.36 21.48 17.80
N PRO A 23 56.21 22.56 18.60
CA PRO A 23 57.29 23.51 18.87
C PRO A 23 58.44 22.91 19.70
N ASP A 24 58.25 21.71 20.26
CA ASP A 24 59.27 20.94 20.98
C ASP A 24 60.30 20.28 20.05
N LEU A 25 60.00 20.18 18.74
CA LEU A 25 60.91 19.58 17.77
C LEU A 25 62.05 20.54 17.41
N ALA A 26 63.28 20.19 17.80
CA ALA A 26 64.49 20.89 17.40
C ALA A 26 65.02 20.39 16.03
N ILE A 27 64.18 20.44 14.99
CA ILE A 27 64.51 19.99 13.62
C ILE A 27 64.22 21.10 12.60
N THR A 28 64.88 21.04 11.46
CA THR A 28 64.64 21.96 10.33
C THR A 28 63.44 21.54 9.49
N ARG A 29 62.94 22.45 8.64
CA ARG A 29 61.84 22.18 7.68
C ARG A 29 62.12 21.00 6.76
N ASP A 30 63.37 20.85 6.29
CA ASP A 30 63.75 19.77 5.38
C ASP A 30 63.85 18.41 6.10
N GLU A 31 64.10 18.40 7.41
CA GLU A 31 64.14 17.20 8.25
C GLU A 31 62.74 16.76 8.71
N ALA A 32 61.76 17.66 8.68
CA ALA A 32 60.41 17.47 9.23
C ALA A 32 59.70 16.24 8.63
N ALA A 33 59.75 16.06 7.30
CA ALA A 33 59.10 14.92 6.64
C ALA A 33 59.73 13.57 7.08
N GLY A 34 61.05 13.51 7.14
CA GLY A 34 61.78 12.32 7.58
C GLY A 34 61.61 12.03 9.07
N HIS A 35 61.43 13.06 9.91
CA HIS A 35 61.08 12.89 11.31
C HIS A 35 59.66 12.36 11.46
N TYR A 36 58.69 12.95 10.76
CA TYR A 36 57.29 12.51 10.80
C TYR A 36 57.15 11.05 10.40
N GLN A 37 57.75 10.64 9.27
CA GLN A 37 57.66 9.26 8.79
C GLN A 37 58.27 8.24 9.75
N ARG A 38 59.39 8.56 10.41
CA ARG A 38 60.10 7.63 11.30
C ARG A 38 59.53 7.57 12.71
N VAL A 39 59.07 8.70 13.23
CA VAL A 39 58.76 8.86 14.67
C VAL A 39 57.44 9.59 14.85
N GLY A 40 57.30 10.81 14.29
CA GLY A 40 56.18 11.69 14.61
C GLY A 40 54.79 11.11 14.30
N ARG A 41 54.67 10.33 13.22
CA ARG A 41 53.42 9.65 12.85
C ARG A 41 53.01 8.61 13.88
N ALA A 42 53.96 7.84 14.42
CA ALA A 42 53.70 6.84 15.45
C ALA A 42 53.41 7.48 16.82
N GLU A 43 53.95 8.67 17.08
CA GLU A 43 53.64 9.49 18.26
C GLU A 43 52.29 10.22 18.19
N GLY A 44 51.64 10.23 17.02
CA GLY A 44 50.37 10.96 16.80
C GLY A 44 50.57 12.47 16.67
N ARG A 45 51.73 12.93 16.21
CA ARG A 45 52.00 14.36 16.02
C ARG A 45 51.20 14.91 14.84
N VAL A 46 50.54 16.06 15.06
CA VAL A 46 49.70 16.71 14.04
C VAL A 46 50.58 17.24 12.90
N ALA A 47 50.41 16.68 11.70
CA ALA A 47 51.16 17.05 10.50
C ALA A 47 50.38 17.83 9.45
N SER A 48 49.08 18.00 9.65
CA SER A 48 48.19 18.74 8.76
C SER A 48 47.02 19.29 9.56
N PRO A 49 46.49 20.48 9.24
CA PRO A 49 45.35 21.04 9.95
C PRO A 49 44.13 20.11 9.90
N LEU A 50 43.93 19.36 8.82
CA LEU A 50 42.77 18.46 8.65
C LEU A 50 42.92 17.12 9.41
N ALA A 51 44.03 16.89 10.12
CA ALA A 51 44.13 15.77 11.07
C ALA A 51 43.23 15.95 12.31
N LEU A 52 42.72 17.16 12.53
CA LEU A 52 41.84 17.49 13.65
C LEU A 52 40.40 17.65 13.16
N ARG A 53 39.46 16.93 13.81
CA ARG A 53 38.04 16.94 13.42
C ARG A 53 37.45 18.33 13.33
N GLU A 54 37.84 19.24 14.23
CA GLU A 54 37.26 20.58 14.31
C GLU A 54 37.64 21.42 13.08
N ASN A 55 38.81 21.16 12.49
CA ASN A 55 39.25 21.83 11.28
C ASN A 55 38.60 21.22 10.03
N LEU A 56 38.33 19.91 10.03
CA LEU A 56 37.56 19.27 8.97
C LEU A 56 36.12 19.78 8.92
N ILE A 57 35.48 19.97 10.08
CA ILE A 57 34.14 20.55 10.17
C ILE A 57 34.16 21.99 9.63
N ARG A 58 35.13 22.82 10.07
CA ARG A 58 35.29 24.20 9.60
C ARG A 58 35.56 24.32 8.10
N LEU A 59 36.16 23.30 7.46
CA LEU A 59 36.41 23.30 6.02
C LEU A 59 35.12 23.42 5.20
N ILE A 60 34.01 22.89 5.72
CA ILE A 60 32.71 22.83 5.04
C ILE A 60 31.63 23.69 5.72
N ASP A 61 31.97 24.37 6.82
CA ASP A 61 31.11 25.34 7.53
C ASP A 61 31.24 26.76 6.95
N ASP A 62 31.13 26.89 5.62
CA ASP A 62 31.24 28.16 4.90
C ASP A 62 29.93 28.60 4.23
N GLY A 63 28.82 27.98 4.63
CA GLY A 63 27.49 28.23 4.10
C GLY A 63 27.14 27.45 2.84
N ARG A 64 28.02 26.55 2.35
CA ARG A 64 27.70 25.60 1.28
C ARG A 64 26.57 24.63 1.65
N SER A 65 26.05 23.89 0.67
CA SER A 65 25.06 22.85 0.94
C SER A 65 25.74 21.59 1.50
N VAL A 66 25.30 21.13 2.68
CA VAL A 66 25.90 19.96 3.37
C VAL A 66 24.86 18.92 3.71
N LEU A 67 25.18 17.64 3.50
CA LEU A 67 24.46 16.51 4.09
C LEU A 67 25.30 15.91 5.22
N GLU A 68 24.76 15.85 6.43
CA GLU A 68 25.36 15.11 7.55
C GLU A 68 24.69 13.75 7.70
N ILE A 69 25.49 12.68 7.67
CA ILE A 69 25.06 11.28 7.85
C ILE A 69 25.31 10.87 9.30
N GLY A 70 24.24 10.45 9.97
CA GLY A 70 24.27 9.95 11.35
C GLY A 70 24.54 11.04 12.41
N PRO A 71 23.78 12.15 12.45
CA PRO A 71 23.99 13.21 13.43
C PRO A 71 23.69 12.79 14.88
N PHE A 72 22.89 11.73 15.06
CA PHE A 72 22.34 11.27 16.34
C PHE A 72 21.97 12.41 17.31
N CYS A 73 22.74 12.58 18.39
CA CYS A 73 22.52 13.62 19.40
C CYS A 73 23.68 14.59 19.55
N ASP A 74 24.60 14.65 18.59
CA ASP A 74 25.66 15.65 18.57
C ASP A 74 26.00 16.04 17.12
N PRO A 75 25.06 16.70 16.42
CA PRO A 75 25.27 17.08 15.02
C PRO A 75 26.48 18.01 14.89
N LEU A 76 27.34 17.70 13.92
CA LEU A 76 28.59 18.39 13.68
C LEU A 76 28.37 19.80 13.12
N LEU A 77 27.33 19.98 12.31
CA LEU A 77 26.99 21.24 11.66
C LEU A 77 25.53 21.59 11.92
N ARG A 78 25.23 22.89 11.97
CA ARG A 78 23.85 23.40 12.08
C ARG A 78 23.70 24.64 11.21
N GLY A 79 22.65 24.67 10.39
CA GLY A 79 22.37 25.83 9.56
C GLY A 79 21.29 25.57 8.51
N PRO A 80 20.81 26.60 7.81
CA PRO A 80 19.74 26.48 6.82
C PRO A 80 20.13 25.68 5.57
N ASN A 81 21.43 25.50 5.33
CA ASN A 81 21.97 24.75 4.19
C ASN A 81 22.44 23.34 4.55
N VAL A 82 22.25 22.93 5.81
CA VAL A 82 22.58 21.59 6.32
C VAL A 82 21.32 20.74 6.32
N ALA A 83 21.41 19.54 5.74
CA ALA A 83 20.39 18.50 5.82
C ALA A 83 20.93 17.31 6.62
N TYR A 84 20.04 16.59 7.28
CA TYR A 84 20.38 15.43 8.10
C TYR A 84 19.82 14.13 7.53
N LEU A 85 20.64 13.08 7.53
CA LEU A 85 20.21 11.71 7.26
C LEU A 85 20.51 10.81 8.45
N ASP A 86 19.51 10.05 8.89
CA ASP A 86 19.67 9.06 9.94
C ASP A 86 18.72 7.86 9.72
N VAL A 87 19.07 6.70 10.25
CA VAL A 87 18.21 5.50 10.18
C VAL A 87 16.93 5.72 10.99
N LEU A 88 16.99 6.56 12.02
CA LEU A 88 15.87 6.90 12.90
C LEU A 88 15.39 8.34 12.65
N ASP A 89 14.08 8.58 12.82
CA ASP A 89 13.56 9.95 12.82
C ASP A 89 13.95 10.72 14.10
N ALA A 90 13.69 12.03 14.13
CA ALA A 90 14.06 12.87 15.26
C ALA A 90 13.37 12.49 16.59
N GLU A 91 12.18 11.88 16.57
CA GLU A 91 11.51 11.42 17.79
C GLU A 91 12.16 10.13 18.30
N GLN A 92 12.43 9.20 17.39
CA GLN A 92 13.11 7.93 17.66
C GLN A 92 14.55 8.15 18.16
N LEU A 93 15.31 9.10 17.60
CA LEU A 93 16.63 9.47 18.11
C LEU A 93 16.55 9.99 19.55
N ARG A 94 15.55 10.83 19.86
CA ARG A 94 15.34 11.32 21.23
C ARG A 94 14.93 10.20 22.18
N ALA A 95 14.12 9.24 21.73
CA ALA A 95 13.77 8.07 22.52
C ALA A 95 15.03 7.24 22.84
N ARG A 96 15.83 6.92 21.81
CA ARG A 96 17.09 6.20 21.96
C ARG A 96 18.07 6.93 22.87
N ALA A 97 18.16 8.26 22.77
CA ALA A 97 18.99 9.08 23.65
C ALA A 97 18.62 8.90 25.13
N ARG A 98 17.31 8.92 25.45
CA ARG A 98 16.84 8.68 26.83
C ARG A 98 17.21 7.28 27.32
N GLU A 99 17.05 6.27 26.47
CA GLU A 99 17.36 4.87 26.81
C GLU A 99 18.83 4.68 27.17
N ILE A 100 19.74 5.34 26.44
CA ILE A 100 21.19 5.22 26.66
C ILE A 100 21.77 6.32 27.56
N GLY A 101 20.92 7.14 28.19
CA GLY A 101 21.33 8.19 29.13
C GLY A 101 22.01 9.41 28.49
N LYS A 102 21.82 9.66 27.19
CA LYS A 102 22.22 10.90 26.53
C LYS A 102 21.12 11.96 26.61
N ASP A 103 21.49 13.24 26.52
CA ASP A 103 20.54 14.35 26.55
C ASP A 103 19.74 14.44 25.23
N PRO A 104 18.42 14.19 25.23
CA PRO A 104 17.59 14.26 24.03
C PRO A 104 17.47 15.67 23.43
N ALA A 105 17.80 16.71 24.21
CA ALA A 105 17.77 18.09 23.74
C ALA A 105 18.87 18.38 22.70
N GLN A 106 19.93 17.56 22.66
CA GLN A 106 21.04 17.75 21.73
C GLN A 106 20.76 17.19 20.33
N CYS A 107 19.81 16.26 20.19
CA CYS A 107 19.44 15.67 18.91
C CYS A 107 18.83 16.73 17.96
N PRO A 108 19.05 16.62 16.63
CA PRO A 108 18.50 17.55 15.66
C PRO A 108 17.00 17.76 15.84
N ALA A 109 16.53 18.98 15.53
CA ALA A 109 15.11 19.31 15.64
C ALA A 109 14.26 18.43 14.72
N TRP A 110 14.77 18.13 13.51
CA TRP A 110 14.20 17.22 12.52
C TRP A 110 15.32 16.44 11.81
N ILE A 111 14.95 15.37 11.11
CA ILE A 111 15.80 14.61 10.18
C ILE A 111 15.19 14.74 8.79
N ASP A 112 15.94 15.23 7.81
CA ASP A 112 15.46 15.50 6.45
C ASP A 112 15.24 14.20 5.65
N TYR A 113 16.06 13.19 5.92
CA TYR A 113 16.04 11.89 5.25
C TYR A 113 16.12 10.75 6.29
N VAL A 114 15.04 9.99 6.44
CA VAL A 114 14.98 8.85 7.37
C VAL A 114 15.19 7.54 6.62
N GLY A 115 16.10 6.69 7.10
CA GLY A 115 16.47 5.42 6.47
C GLY A 115 17.90 5.46 5.91
N GLY A 116 18.07 5.16 4.61
CA GLY A 116 19.36 5.16 3.93
C GLY A 116 19.53 6.25 2.88
N LEU A 117 20.72 6.32 2.29
CA LEU A 117 21.09 7.34 1.30
C LEU A 117 20.22 7.28 0.02
N GLU A 118 19.49 6.20 -0.24
CA GLU A 118 18.55 6.09 -1.35
C GLU A 118 17.40 7.11 -1.30
N GLN A 119 17.10 7.68 -0.12
CA GLN A 119 16.08 8.72 0.06
C GLN A 119 16.54 10.09 -0.44
N VAL A 120 17.86 10.30 -0.55
CA VAL A 120 18.46 11.60 -0.88
C VAL A 120 18.36 11.85 -2.38
N ARG A 121 17.59 12.85 -2.80
CA ARG A 121 17.30 13.15 -4.21
C ARG A 121 18.07 14.34 -4.79
N ARG A 122 18.58 15.23 -3.95
CA ARG A 122 19.38 16.39 -4.37
C ARG A 122 20.88 16.08 -4.23
N ARG A 123 21.71 16.90 -4.87
CA ARG A 123 23.17 16.87 -4.70
C ARG A 123 23.63 17.89 -3.66
N PHE A 124 24.84 17.70 -3.15
CA PHE A 124 25.44 18.53 -2.10
C PHE A 124 26.88 18.90 -2.42
N ASP A 125 27.26 20.13 -2.03
CA ASP A 125 28.63 20.62 -2.11
C ASP A 125 29.56 19.88 -1.13
N ALA A 126 29.00 19.38 -0.03
CA ALA A 126 29.70 18.45 0.85
C ALA A 126 28.75 17.40 1.47
N VAL A 127 29.29 16.22 1.71
CA VAL A 127 28.71 15.19 2.57
C VAL A 127 29.67 14.97 3.72
N ILE A 128 29.18 14.86 4.95
CA ILE A 128 30.01 14.56 6.12
C ILE A 128 29.44 13.40 6.91
N SER A 129 30.30 12.51 7.39
CA SER A 129 29.92 11.45 8.33
C SER A 129 30.98 11.29 9.42
N SER A 130 30.54 11.04 10.66
CA SER A 130 31.42 10.84 11.81
C SER A 130 31.02 9.58 12.54
N HIS A 131 31.92 8.59 12.59
CA HIS A 131 31.66 7.28 13.21
C HIS A 131 30.36 6.65 12.69
N ALA A 132 30.31 6.50 11.36
CA ALA A 132 29.15 5.98 10.64
C ALA A 132 29.54 5.08 9.47
N ILE A 133 30.69 5.33 8.82
CA ILE A 133 31.12 4.54 7.67
C ILE A 133 31.35 3.06 8.04
N GLU A 134 31.83 2.81 9.25
CA GLU A 134 32.09 1.50 9.82
C GLU A 134 30.81 0.68 10.09
N HIS A 135 29.64 1.32 10.19
CA HIS A 135 28.36 0.66 10.42
C HIS A 135 27.67 0.16 9.13
N ASN A 136 28.25 0.40 7.95
CA ASN A 136 27.62 0.02 6.68
C ASN A 136 27.88 -1.46 6.36
N PRO A 137 26.86 -2.33 6.17
CA PRO A 137 27.11 -3.73 5.84
C PRO A 137 27.74 -3.97 4.45
N ASP A 138 27.55 -3.04 3.51
CA ASP A 138 28.17 -3.01 2.18
C ASP A 138 28.81 -1.64 1.93
N LEU A 139 30.13 -1.58 2.06
CA LEU A 139 30.90 -0.34 1.92
C LEU A 139 30.90 0.19 0.49
N ILE A 140 30.96 -0.68 -0.52
CA ILE A 140 30.98 -0.24 -1.93
C ILE A 140 29.65 0.42 -2.26
N HIS A 141 28.54 -0.21 -1.89
CA HIS A 141 27.22 0.36 -2.12
C HIS A 141 27.06 1.73 -1.46
N HIS A 142 27.53 1.88 -0.22
CA HIS A 142 27.53 3.17 0.47
C HIS A 142 28.30 4.25 -0.32
N LEU A 143 29.49 3.92 -0.81
CA LEU A 143 30.33 4.85 -1.59
C LEU A 143 29.68 5.23 -2.94
N GLU A 144 29.06 4.28 -3.64
CA GLU A 144 28.28 4.55 -4.87
C GLU A 144 27.09 5.49 -4.59
N GLN A 145 26.41 5.31 -3.45
CA GLN A 145 25.32 6.18 -3.04
C GLN A 145 25.80 7.60 -2.77
N VAL A 146 26.99 7.76 -2.17
CA VAL A 146 27.62 9.07 -1.96
C VAL A 146 28.05 9.71 -3.28
N GLU A 147 28.69 8.96 -4.20
CA GLU A 147 29.05 9.42 -5.55
C GLU A 147 27.84 10.05 -6.27
N ARG A 148 26.67 9.41 -6.13
CA ARG A 148 25.43 9.86 -6.77
C ARG A 148 24.96 11.23 -6.28
N ILE A 149 25.20 11.57 -5.02
CA ILE A 149 24.67 12.78 -4.36
C ILE A 149 25.70 13.89 -4.17
N LEU A 150 26.95 13.70 -4.61
CA LEU A 150 27.92 14.78 -4.63
C LEU A 150 27.74 15.68 -5.85
N GLU A 151 27.90 16.98 -5.66
CA GLU A 151 28.13 17.91 -6.78
C GLU A 151 29.46 17.59 -7.49
N PRO A 152 29.67 18.00 -8.76
CA PRO A 152 30.90 17.72 -9.51
C PRO A 152 32.21 18.03 -8.78
N ASP A 153 32.22 19.13 -8.00
CA ASP A 153 33.36 19.57 -7.21
C ASP A 153 33.15 19.35 -5.70
N GLY A 154 32.18 18.51 -5.34
CA GLY A 154 31.78 18.25 -3.96
C GLY A 154 32.78 17.38 -3.19
N LEU A 155 32.75 17.50 -1.86
CA LEU A 155 33.64 16.77 -0.95
C LEU A 155 32.88 15.78 -0.08
N PHE A 156 33.41 14.57 0.10
CA PHE A 156 32.95 13.66 1.14
C PHE A 156 33.95 13.63 2.29
N CYS A 157 33.59 14.28 3.39
CA CYS A 157 34.41 14.42 4.60
C CYS A 157 34.08 13.31 5.59
N LEU A 158 35.10 12.62 6.09
CA LEU A 158 34.97 11.44 6.92
C LEU A 158 35.76 11.61 8.22
N ILE A 159 35.12 11.35 9.35
CA ILE A 159 35.77 11.17 10.65
C ILE A 159 35.58 9.70 11.03
N ILE A 160 36.67 8.94 11.00
CA ILE A 160 36.64 7.48 11.02
C ILE A 160 37.34 6.99 12.30
N PRO A 161 36.75 6.03 13.05
CA PRO A 161 37.47 5.40 14.15
C PRO A 161 38.80 4.81 13.66
N ASP A 162 39.90 5.20 14.31
CA ASP A 162 41.15 4.49 14.16
C ASP A 162 41.12 3.31 15.12
N LYS A 163 41.03 2.12 14.54
CA LYS A 163 40.90 0.89 15.33
C LYS A 163 42.01 0.73 16.36
N ARG A 164 43.21 1.31 16.13
CA ARG A 164 44.36 1.23 17.06
C ARG A 164 44.08 1.91 18.39
N TYR A 165 43.18 2.90 18.42
CA TYR A 165 42.97 3.81 19.54
C TYR A 165 41.52 3.85 20.04
N CYS A 166 40.69 2.87 19.65
CA CYS A 166 39.33 2.69 20.14
C CYS A 166 39.09 1.24 20.63
N PHE A 167 37.86 0.95 21.05
CA PHE A 167 37.47 -0.38 21.52
C PHE A 167 37.67 -1.51 20.49
N ASP A 168 37.89 -1.22 19.21
CA ASP A 168 38.15 -2.20 18.15
C ASP A 168 39.61 -2.68 18.09
N HIS A 169 40.47 -2.25 19.02
CA HIS A 169 41.93 -2.48 19.01
C HIS A 169 42.35 -3.91 18.64
N TYR A 170 41.71 -4.93 19.21
CA TYR A 170 42.07 -6.33 19.00
C TYR A 170 41.44 -6.99 17.78
N ILE A 171 40.52 -6.30 17.09
CA ILE A 171 39.87 -6.81 15.87
C ILE A 171 40.84 -6.69 14.69
N ALA A 172 40.75 -7.58 13.70
CA ALA A 172 41.62 -7.49 12.52
C ALA A 172 41.25 -6.27 11.67
N GLU A 173 42.23 -5.69 10.96
CA GLU A 173 41.96 -4.66 9.96
C GLU A 173 41.08 -5.23 8.85
N SER A 174 40.15 -4.40 8.36
CA SER A 174 39.35 -4.77 7.20
C SER A 174 40.23 -4.99 5.97
N THR A 175 39.81 -5.91 5.13
CA THR A 175 40.54 -6.27 3.91
C THR A 175 39.71 -5.97 2.67
N ILE A 176 40.38 -5.68 1.55
CA ILE A 176 39.72 -5.53 0.26
C ILE A 176 38.89 -6.77 -0.11
N ALA A 177 39.35 -7.97 0.26
CA ALA A 177 38.61 -9.21 0.04
C ALA A 177 37.27 -9.25 0.80
N GLY A 178 37.26 -8.81 2.07
CA GLY A 178 36.04 -8.71 2.87
C GLY A 178 35.04 -7.71 2.31
N VAL A 179 35.54 -6.54 1.86
CA VAL A 179 34.73 -5.49 1.22
C VAL A 179 34.11 -6.00 -0.08
N LEU A 180 34.91 -6.61 -0.96
CA LEU A 180 34.43 -7.18 -2.22
C LEU A 180 33.42 -8.30 -1.99
N GLN A 181 33.64 -9.18 -1.00
CA GLN A 181 32.71 -10.25 -0.66
C GLN A 181 31.37 -9.68 -0.19
N ALA A 182 31.39 -8.70 0.73
CA ALA A 182 30.17 -8.08 1.23
C ALA A 182 29.33 -7.44 0.12
N HIS A 183 29.99 -6.80 -0.85
CA HIS A 183 29.31 -6.23 -2.00
C HIS A 183 28.75 -7.29 -2.95
N ARG A 184 29.49 -8.36 -3.23
CA ARG A 184 28.98 -9.49 -4.04
C ARG A 184 27.81 -10.19 -3.37
N ASP A 185 27.82 -10.27 -2.04
CA ASP A 185 26.72 -10.80 -1.22
C ASP A 185 25.52 -9.85 -1.15
N ARG A 186 25.67 -8.59 -1.60
CA ARG A 186 24.67 -7.51 -1.49
C ARG A 186 24.12 -7.37 -0.08
N ARG A 187 25.02 -7.29 0.91
CA ARG A 187 24.63 -7.30 2.33
C ARG A 187 23.76 -6.08 2.68
N GLY A 188 22.52 -6.35 3.07
CA GLY A 188 21.61 -5.34 3.64
C GLY A 188 21.68 -5.26 5.18
N THR A 189 22.25 -6.27 5.84
CA THR A 189 22.38 -6.34 7.30
C THR A 189 23.73 -6.93 7.71
N HIS A 190 24.12 -6.69 8.97
CA HIS A 190 25.38 -7.20 9.52
C HIS A 190 25.44 -8.72 9.52
N SER A 191 26.62 -9.26 9.19
CA SER A 191 26.87 -10.70 9.26
C SER A 191 27.06 -11.16 10.71
N LEU A 192 26.89 -12.47 10.97
CA LEU A 192 27.20 -13.05 12.28
C LEU A 192 28.65 -12.73 12.70
N ALA A 193 29.59 -12.71 11.75
CA ALA A 193 30.98 -12.36 12.02
C ALA A 193 31.10 -10.93 12.57
N SER A 194 30.49 -9.95 11.90
CA SER A 194 30.49 -8.54 12.33
C SER A 194 29.89 -8.36 13.74
N VAL A 195 28.78 -9.07 14.02
CA VAL A 195 28.15 -9.03 15.36
C VAL A 195 29.07 -9.63 16.42
N ILE A 196 29.71 -10.76 16.13
CA ILE A 196 30.69 -11.39 17.05
C ILE A 196 31.89 -10.48 17.27
N GLU A 197 32.47 -9.91 16.22
CA GLU A 197 33.64 -9.05 16.29
C GLU A 197 33.37 -7.85 17.19
N HIS A 198 32.29 -7.11 16.93
CA HIS A 198 31.96 -5.92 17.71
C HIS A 198 31.50 -6.23 19.14
N VAL A 199 30.64 -7.23 19.34
CA VAL A 199 30.07 -7.51 20.68
C VAL A 199 31.06 -8.25 21.58
N ALA A 200 31.86 -9.17 21.02
CA ALA A 200 32.66 -10.10 21.82
C ALA A 200 34.17 -9.82 21.80
N LEU A 201 34.70 -9.12 20.80
CA LEU A 201 36.14 -8.92 20.63
C LEU A 201 36.61 -7.49 20.92
N THR A 202 35.71 -6.62 21.40
CA THR A 202 36.01 -5.24 21.79
C THR A 202 36.65 -5.13 23.18
N THR A 203 37.46 -4.10 23.36
CA THR A 203 38.10 -3.69 24.62
C THR A 203 37.50 -2.37 25.14
N HIS A 204 38.19 -1.67 26.05
CA HIS A 204 37.78 -0.33 26.50
C HIS A 204 37.92 0.72 25.39
N ASN A 205 37.19 1.83 25.49
CA ASN A 205 37.25 2.93 24.52
C ASN A 205 38.07 4.16 24.98
N ASP A 206 39.00 3.96 25.91
CA ASP A 206 39.85 5.03 26.42
C ASP A 206 41.07 5.25 25.49
N SER A 207 40.99 6.30 24.67
CA SER A 207 42.03 6.64 23.70
C SER A 207 43.37 6.96 24.38
N ALA A 208 43.36 7.68 25.50
CA ALA A 208 44.58 8.08 26.20
C ALA A 208 45.36 6.85 26.69
N ARG A 209 44.65 5.83 27.20
CA ARG A 209 45.25 4.55 27.58
C ARG A 209 45.84 3.81 26.39
N HIS A 210 45.11 3.76 25.26
CA HIS A 210 45.64 3.13 24.04
C HIS A 210 46.92 3.81 23.54
N TRP A 211 46.99 5.14 23.55
CA TRP A 211 48.20 5.88 23.20
C TRP A 211 49.37 5.65 24.18
N ALA A 212 49.07 5.31 25.43
CA ALA A 212 50.07 4.91 26.43
C ALA A 212 50.48 3.42 26.34
N GLY A 213 49.93 2.66 25.39
CA GLY A 213 50.20 1.22 25.21
C GLY A 213 49.38 0.30 26.13
N ASP A 214 48.42 0.84 26.88
CA ASP A 214 47.45 0.07 27.64
C ASP A 214 46.18 -0.14 26.82
N HIS A 215 45.99 -1.36 26.33
CA HIS A 215 44.84 -1.72 25.50
C HIS A 215 43.84 -2.62 26.24
N GLY A 216 44.04 -2.83 27.55
CA GLY A 216 43.31 -3.83 28.32
C GLY A 216 43.73 -5.27 27.99
N PRO A 217 42.94 -6.27 28.41
CA PRO A 217 43.22 -7.66 28.10
C PRO A 217 42.83 -8.00 26.65
N SER A 218 43.71 -8.66 25.91
CA SER A 218 43.42 -9.17 24.55
C SER A 218 42.32 -10.23 24.51
N VAL A 219 42.03 -10.84 25.66
CA VAL A 219 40.91 -11.76 25.85
C VAL A 219 40.17 -11.33 27.10
N PRO A 220 39.01 -10.66 26.97
CA PRO A 220 38.18 -10.30 28.11
C PRO A 220 37.79 -11.53 28.94
N PRO A 221 37.78 -11.46 30.28
CA PRO A 221 37.41 -12.59 31.14
C PRO A 221 36.00 -13.15 30.86
N ASP A 222 35.10 -12.28 30.40
CA ASP A 222 33.71 -12.54 30.04
C ASP A 222 33.51 -12.89 28.55
N ARG A 223 34.58 -13.11 27.77
CA ARG A 223 34.49 -13.35 26.31
C ARG A 223 33.51 -14.46 25.94
N ALA A 224 33.46 -15.54 26.72
CA ALA A 224 32.53 -16.65 26.48
C ALA A 224 31.06 -16.23 26.63
N GLU A 225 30.76 -15.32 27.55
CA GLU A 225 29.41 -14.76 27.72
C GLU A 225 29.08 -13.79 26.60
N ARG A 226 30.01 -12.89 26.24
CA ARG A 226 29.81 -11.97 25.10
C ARG A 226 29.57 -12.70 23.78
N LEU A 227 30.28 -13.80 23.53
CA LEU A 227 30.05 -14.66 22.36
C LEU A 227 28.64 -15.26 22.36
N ARG A 228 28.15 -15.76 23.52
CA ARG A 228 26.78 -16.24 23.65
C ARG A 228 25.76 -15.14 23.39
N ASN A 229 26.00 -13.94 23.91
CA ASN A 229 25.12 -12.79 23.70
C ASN A 229 25.11 -12.35 22.23
N ALA A 230 26.27 -12.34 21.56
CA ALA A 230 26.39 -12.01 20.14
C ALA A 230 25.61 -12.99 19.24
N ILE A 231 25.78 -14.30 19.46
CA ILE A 231 25.06 -15.35 18.73
C ILE A 231 23.55 -15.23 19.00
N SER A 232 23.16 -15.10 20.28
CA SER A 232 21.75 -14.95 20.65
C SER A 232 21.12 -13.70 20.05
N ALA A 233 21.81 -12.56 20.04
CA ALA A 233 21.33 -11.32 19.43
C ALA A 233 21.14 -11.47 17.91
N PHE A 234 22.09 -12.14 17.24
CA PHE A 234 21.98 -12.43 15.82
C PHE A 234 20.82 -13.38 15.49
N ASP A 235 20.68 -14.48 16.24
CA ASP A 235 19.61 -15.46 16.00
C ASP A 235 18.22 -14.88 16.27
N THR A 236 18.10 -14.08 17.34
CA THR A 236 16.83 -13.44 17.73
C THR A 236 16.42 -12.28 16.83
N SER A 237 17.37 -11.63 16.13
CA SER A 237 17.03 -10.55 15.20
C SER A 237 16.26 -11.03 13.98
N GLY A 238 16.31 -12.33 13.66
CA GLY A 238 15.60 -12.92 12.52
C GLY A 238 16.00 -12.32 11.17
N GLY A 239 17.25 -11.82 11.07
CA GLY A 239 17.75 -11.10 9.91
C GLY A 239 17.53 -9.57 9.95
N GLY A 240 17.05 -9.04 11.08
CA GLY A 240 16.93 -7.60 11.33
C GLY A 240 18.29 -6.90 11.52
N TYR A 241 18.29 -5.58 11.36
CA TYR A 241 19.48 -4.75 11.58
C TYR A 241 19.91 -4.78 13.05
N ILE A 242 21.20 -4.98 13.28
CA ILE A 242 21.85 -4.87 14.59
C ILE A 242 22.94 -3.81 14.44
N ASP A 243 22.98 -2.86 15.37
CA ASP A 243 23.90 -1.74 15.31
C ASP A 243 25.28 -2.12 15.84
N VAL A 244 26.19 -2.48 14.93
CA VAL A 244 27.57 -2.90 15.19
C VAL A 244 28.49 -2.38 14.08
N HIS A 245 29.80 -2.42 14.30
CA HIS A 245 30.77 -2.16 13.24
C HIS A 245 30.90 -3.38 12.31
N ALA A 246 30.96 -3.13 11.01
CA ALA A 246 31.34 -4.07 9.96
C ALA A 246 32.80 -3.89 9.53
N TRP A 247 33.37 -2.69 9.71
CA TRP A 247 34.68 -2.33 9.18
C TRP A 247 35.59 -1.67 10.23
N TYR A 248 36.89 -1.95 10.13
CA TYR A 248 37.90 -1.56 11.12
C TYR A 248 39.15 -1.05 10.40
N PHE A 249 39.41 0.24 10.54
CA PHE A 249 40.42 0.91 9.72
C PHE A 249 41.56 1.51 10.53
N THR A 250 42.75 1.44 9.96
CA THR A 250 43.82 2.43 10.13
C THR A 250 43.82 3.39 8.93
N PRO A 251 44.45 4.58 9.04
CA PRO A 251 44.61 5.51 7.91
C PRO A 251 45.21 4.86 6.65
N ALA A 252 46.15 3.93 6.84
CA ALA A 252 46.79 3.21 5.74
C ALA A 252 45.83 2.20 5.10
N SER A 253 45.18 1.34 5.89
CA SER A 253 44.23 0.34 5.37
C SER A 253 43.03 0.98 4.65
N PHE A 254 42.55 2.13 5.15
CA PHE A 254 41.46 2.86 4.50
C PHE A 254 41.89 3.38 3.13
N SER A 255 43.04 4.05 3.05
CA SER A 255 43.60 4.54 1.78
C SER A 255 43.76 3.39 0.77
N GLU A 256 44.38 2.28 1.19
CA GLU A 256 44.61 1.11 0.33
C GLU A 256 43.30 0.54 -0.23
N ILE A 257 42.27 0.40 0.62
CA ILE A 257 40.96 -0.12 0.19
C ILE A 257 40.29 0.83 -0.79
N ILE A 258 40.19 2.13 -0.47
CA ILE A 258 39.50 3.10 -1.35
C ILE A 258 40.22 3.23 -2.69
N GLU A 259 41.55 3.28 -2.71
CA GLU A 259 42.34 3.30 -3.95
C GLU A 259 42.16 2.04 -4.79
N ALA A 260 42.11 0.87 -4.16
CA ALA A 260 41.83 -0.39 -4.85
C ALA A 260 40.42 -0.39 -5.47
N LEU A 261 39.40 0.08 -4.74
CA LEU A 261 38.02 0.19 -5.25
C LEU A 261 37.92 1.16 -6.43
N GLY A 262 38.58 2.32 -6.35
CA GLY A 262 38.66 3.28 -7.45
C GLY A 262 39.36 2.69 -8.69
N THR A 263 40.48 2.00 -8.49
CA THR A 263 41.23 1.32 -9.57
C THR A 263 40.40 0.23 -10.26
N LEU A 264 39.56 -0.48 -9.48
CA LEU A 264 38.63 -1.48 -9.98
C LEU A 264 37.36 -0.89 -10.62
N ASN A 265 37.21 0.45 -10.63
CA ASN A 265 36.01 1.17 -11.06
C ASN A 265 34.72 0.74 -10.31
N LEU A 266 34.85 0.31 -9.05
CA LEU A 266 33.71 -0.02 -8.18
C LEU A 266 33.15 1.21 -7.47
N THR A 267 33.86 2.34 -7.54
CA THR A 267 33.37 3.64 -7.12
C THR A 267 33.99 4.72 -7.99
N GLY A 268 33.24 5.79 -8.26
CA GLY A 268 33.74 7.01 -8.87
C GLY A 268 34.38 7.98 -7.88
N LEU A 269 34.59 7.58 -6.62
CA LEU A 269 35.30 8.37 -5.61
C LEU A 269 36.81 8.09 -5.63
N GLU A 270 37.60 9.13 -5.44
CA GLU A 270 39.05 9.05 -5.22
C GLU A 270 39.44 9.69 -3.90
N VAL A 271 40.58 9.25 -3.33
CA VAL A 271 41.16 9.84 -2.13
C VAL A 271 41.72 11.22 -2.45
N ALA A 272 41.14 12.25 -1.83
CA ALA A 272 41.65 13.61 -1.90
C ALA A 272 42.66 13.91 -0.77
N GLY A 273 42.48 13.27 0.40
CA GLY A 273 43.44 13.31 1.50
C GLY A 273 43.05 12.36 2.63
N VAL A 274 44.05 11.76 3.28
CA VAL A 274 43.88 11.01 4.53
C VAL A 274 44.90 11.55 5.54
N TYR A 275 44.42 11.88 6.72
CA TYR A 275 45.17 12.59 7.74
C TYR A 275 45.24 11.71 9.00
N ASP A 276 46.45 11.35 9.42
CA ASP A 276 46.68 10.40 10.52
C ASP A 276 46.09 10.88 11.85
N SER A 277 45.78 9.92 12.73
CA SER A 277 45.27 10.18 14.07
C SER A 277 46.22 11.01 14.92
N ALA A 278 45.69 12.07 15.51
CA ALA A 278 46.40 12.88 16.48
C ALA A 278 46.44 12.19 17.87
N GLN A 279 47.51 12.42 18.61
CA GLN A 279 47.72 11.87 19.95
C GLN A 279 46.51 12.19 20.86
N GLY A 280 46.07 11.19 21.61
CA GLY A 280 44.92 11.30 22.52
C GLY A 280 43.54 11.19 21.85
N ARG A 281 43.46 11.13 20.52
CA ARG A 281 42.22 10.88 19.77
C ARG A 281 42.06 9.41 19.38
N ASN A 282 40.83 8.98 19.13
CA ASN A 282 40.49 7.63 18.67
C ASN A 282 40.10 7.56 17.19
N GLU A 283 40.36 8.61 16.43
CA GLU A 283 39.82 8.80 15.07
C GLU A 283 40.88 9.41 14.15
N PHE A 284 40.67 9.26 12.85
CA PHE A 284 41.42 9.94 11.79
C PHE A 284 40.46 10.57 10.79
N CYS A 285 40.95 11.51 10.00
CA CYS A 285 40.13 12.25 9.04
C CYS A 285 40.48 11.84 7.61
N ALA A 286 39.48 11.77 6.74
CA ALA A 286 39.66 11.56 5.32
C ALA A 286 38.73 12.46 4.50
N VAL A 287 39.17 12.80 3.29
CA VAL A 287 38.37 13.53 2.30
C VAL A 287 38.43 12.77 1.00
N LEU A 288 37.26 12.42 0.48
CA LEU A 288 37.09 11.85 -0.86
C LEU A 288 36.44 12.88 -1.79
N ARG A 289 36.63 12.72 -3.09
CA ARG A 289 35.97 13.54 -4.13
C ARG A 289 35.67 12.68 -5.36
N LEU A 290 34.90 13.22 -6.30
CA LEU A 290 34.67 12.55 -7.57
C LEU A 290 35.96 12.49 -8.40
N ALA A 291 36.33 11.29 -8.84
CA ALA A 291 37.39 11.07 -9.81
C ALA A 291 37.05 11.76 -11.14
N PRO A 292 38.03 12.11 -12.00
CA PRO A 292 37.80 12.89 -13.21
C PRO A 292 36.65 12.39 -14.10
N ALA A 293 36.57 11.08 -14.33
CA ALA A 293 35.50 10.48 -15.14
C ALA A 293 34.11 10.59 -14.47
N ALA A 294 34.03 10.38 -13.16
CA ALA A 294 32.79 10.51 -12.39
C ALA A 294 32.32 11.96 -12.29
N ARG A 295 33.27 12.88 -12.10
CA ARG A 295 33.06 14.33 -12.14
C ARG A 295 32.48 14.76 -13.48
N GLU A 296 33.06 14.33 -14.60
CA GLU A 296 32.52 14.63 -15.92
C GLU A 296 31.08 14.09 -16.10
N ARG A 297 30.80 12.86 -15.64
CA ARG A 297 29.42 12.33 -15.65
C ARG A 297 28.48 13.21 -14.84
N ALA A 298 28.91 13.68 -13.67
CA ALA A 298 28.13 14.58 -12.83
C ALA A 298 27.91 15.95 -13.52
N VAL A 299 28.93 16.52 -14.18
CA VAL A 299 28.81 17.77 -14.96
C VAL A 299 27.83 17.59 -16.12
N ARG A 300 27.92 16.51 -16.90
CA ARG A 300 27.00 16.24 -18.01
C ARG A 300 25.55 16.07 -17.51
N ARG A 301 25.36 15.36 -16.39
CA ARG A 301 24.05 15.24 -15.72
C ARG A 301 23.51 16.59 -15.25
N ALA A 302 24.37 17.47 -14.73
CA ALA A 302 24.00 18.82 -14.28
C ALA A 302 23.74 19.79 -15.45
N ALA A 303 24.41 19.60 -16.59
CA ALA A 303 24.28 20.44 -17.79
C ALA A 303 23.04 20.14 -18.67
N GLY A 304 22.31 19.05 -18.40
CA GLY A 304 21.06 18.72 -19.10
C GLY A 304 21.22 17.91 -20.40
N ASP A 305 22.42 17.49 -20.79
CA ASP A 305 22.70 16.59 -21.93
C ASP A 305 22.48 15.11 -21.56
N GLY A 306 21.34 14.82 -20.93
CA GLY A 306 21.03 13.53 -20.33
C GLY A 306 20.03 12.69 -21.13
N VAL A 307 19.64 11.55 -20.55
CA VAL A 307 18.45 10.81 -20.97
C VAL A 307 17.28 11.26 -20.09
N ILE A 308 16.15 11.58 -20.71
CA ILE A 308 14.90 11.86 -20.01
C ILE A 308 13.86 10.80 -20.39
N VAL A 309 13.20 10.23 -19.38
CA VAL A 309 12.11 9.29 -19.55
C VAL A 309 10.79 10.05 -19.47
N LEU A 310 9.99 9.94 -20.53
CA LEU A 310 8.69 10.58 -20.66
C LEU A 310 7.61 9.51 -20.57
N GLN A 311 6.79 9.52 -19.52
CA GLN A 311 5.69 8.57 -19.38
C GLN A 311 4.33 9.24 -19.54
N THR A 312 3.51 8.73 -20.46
CA THR A 312 2.21 9.33 -20.80
C THR A 312 1.05 8.41 -20.49
N ALA A 313 -0.05 8.98 -20.00
CA ALA A 313 -1.29 8.26 -19.73
C ALA A 313 -2.51 9.07 -20.21
N ASP A 314 -3.55 8.38 -20.68
CA ASP A 314 -4.88 8.94 -20.85
C ASP A 314 -5.58 9.05 -19.47
N ALA A 315 -6.14 10.23 -19.14
CA ALA A 315 -6.79 10.49 -17.85
C ALA A 315 -7.96 9.55 -17.54
N GLU A 316 -8.72 9.13 -18.56
CA GLU A 316 -9.93 8.35 -18.36
C GLU A 316 -9.65 6.84 -18.33
N ARG A 317 -8.53 6.41 -18.92
CA ARG A 317 -8.25 4.99 -19.19
C ARG A 317 -6.99 4.43 -18.54
N ASP A 318 -5.98 5.25 -18.25
CA ASP A 318 -4.63 4.74 -17.97
C ASP A 318 -4.00 5.31 -16.69
N ALA A 319 -4.63 6.29 -16.04
CA ALA A 319 -4.10 6.91 -14.82
C ALA A 319 -3.82 5.90 -13.67
N PRO A 320 -4.66 4.89 -13.40
CA PRO A 320 -4.33 3.90 -12.37
C PRO A 320 -3.22 2.93 -12.80
N VAL A 321 -3.10 2.66 -14.10
CA VAL A 321 -1.98 1.83 -14.63
C VAL A 321 -0.66 2.59 -14.50
N LEU A 322 -0.66 3.89 -14.80
CA LEU A 322 0.48 4.78 -14.55
C LEU A 322 0.86 4.81 -13.07
N ALA A 323 -0.11 4.85 -12.14
CA ALA A 323 0.18 4.86 -10.71
C ALA A 323 0.95 3.61 -10.24
N VAL A 324 0.75 2.47 -10.92
CA VAL A 324 1.39 1.18 -10.62
C VAL A 324 2.74 1.02 -11.32
N SER A 325 2.88 1.47 -12.58
CA SER A 325 4.13 1.34 -13.33
C SER A 325 5.14 2.45 -13.01
N ALA A 326 4.69 3.68 -12.72
CA ALA A 326 5.56 4.82 -12.46
C ALA A 326 6.54 4.62 -11.29
N PRO A 327 6.23 3.91 -10.19
CA PRO A 327 7.22 3.52 -9.18
C PRO A 327 8.42 2.75 -9.75
N ASN A 328 8.19 1.79 -10.65
CA ASN A 328 9.27 1.05 -11.33
C ASN A 328 10.07 1.96 -12.27
N VAL A 329 9.39 2.79 -13.06
CA VAL A 329 10.04 3.73 -13.99
C VAL A 329 10.88 4.76 -13.22
N ARG A 330 10.34 5.33 -12.14
CA ARG A 330 11.07 6.25 -11.26
C ARG A 330 12.24 5.58 -10.56
N GLU A 331 12.11 4.31 -10.16
CA GLU A 331 13.22 3.56 -9.58
C GLU A 331 14.38 3.42 -10.56
N TYR A 332 14.09 3.04 -11.81
CA TYR A 332 15.13 2.95 -12.84
C TYR A 332 15.79 4.31 -13.07
N CYS A 333 15.00 5.38 -13.26
CA CYS A 333 15.54 6.73 -13.41
C CYS A 333 16.37 7.15 -12.19
N ARG A 334 15.96 6.77 -10.97
CA ARG A 334 16.68 7.03 -9.72
C ARG A 334 18.04 6.32 -9.69
N ARG A 335 18.11 5.04 -10.11
CA ARG A 335 19.37 4.26 -10.19
C ARG A 335 20.37 4.91 -11.16
N HIS A 336 19.88 5.28 -12.34
CA HIS A 336 20.72 5.71 -13.45
C HIS A 336 20.93 7.22 -13.53
N GLY A 337 20.27 7.99 -12.64
CA GLY A 337 20.35 9.44 -12.61
C GLY A 337 19.73 10.10 -13.84
N LEU A 338 18.61 9.56 -14.33
CA LEU A 338 17.89 10.03 -15.52
C LEU A 338 16.77 11.01 -15.15
N GLY A 339 16.45 11.93 -16.06
CA GLY A 339 15.26 12.76 -15.92
C GLY A 339 13.99 11.91 -16.05
N TYR A 340 12.92 12.28 -15.33
CA TYR A 340 11.61 11.66 -15.47
C TYR A 340 10.52 12.72 -15.47
N GLU A 341 9.70 12.74 -16.52
CA GLU A 341 8.50 13.56 -16.58
C GLU A 341 7.32 12.69 -16.97
N SER A 342 6.17 12.91 -16.32
CA SER A 342 4.94 12.22 -16.67
C SER A 342 3.81 13.19 -16.88
N ARG A 343 2.96 12.92 -17.87
CA ARG A 343 1.78 13.74 -18.18
C ARG A 343 0.56 12.85 -18.38
N ILE A 344 -0.52 13.23 -17.71
CA ILE A 344 -1.85 12.66 -17.90
C ILE A 344 -2.60 13.63 -18.82
N GLY A 345 -3.06 13.16 -19.98
CA GLY A 345 -3.76 13.98 -20.96
C GLY A 345 -5.18 14.36 -20.53
N GLY A 346 -5.56 15.63 -20.70
CA GLY A 346 -6.95 16.09 -20.58
C GLY A 346 -7.69 15.92 -21.91
N GLY A 347 -8.97 15.57 -21.86
CA GLY A 347 -9.81 15.28 -23.02
C GLY A 347 -9.82 16.37 -24.11
N VAL A 348 -10.19 15.94 -25.32
CA VAL A 348 -10.28 16.67 -26.60
C VAL A 348 -10.41 18.20 -26.46
N GLY A 349 -9.38 18.92 -26.91
CA GLY A 349 -9.43 20.37 -27.13
C GLY A 349 -9.86 20.75 -28.55
N ASP A 350 -10.43 21.95 -28.67
CA ASP A 350 -11.21 22.60 -29.74
C ASP A 350 -10.64 22.67 -31.18
N THR A 351 -9.64 21.87 -31.56
CA THR A 351 -9.02 21.92 -32.91
C THR A 351 -9.06 20.61 -33.69
N GLY A 352 -9.72 19.56 -33.19
CA GLY A 352 -9.95 18.33 -33.97
C GLY A 352 -8.68 17.55 -34.36
N GLN A 353 -7.52 17.89 -33.81
CA GLN A 353 -6.33 17.04 -33.85
C GLN A 353 -6.03 16.54 -32.45
N ALA A 354 -6.12 15.22 -32.27
CA ALA A 354 -5.66 14.53 -31.07
C ALA A 354 -4.12 14.62 -30.98
N GLY A 355 -3.61 15.74 -30.49
CA GLY A 355 -2.21 15.87 -30.11
C GLY A 355 -1.94 15.01 -28.88
N SER A 356 -1.44 13.78 -29.07
CA SER A 356 -1.07 12.87 -27.99
C SER A 356 -0.24 13.59 -26.91
N SER A 357 -0.45 13.28 -25.62
CA SER A 357 0.29 13.87 -24.49
C SER A 357 1.82 13.78 -24.64
N ARG A 358 2.28 12.84 -25.48
CA ARG A 358 3.68 12.63 -25.89
C ARG A 358 4.22 13.76 -26.77
N ALA A 359 3.47 14.20 -27.78
CA ALA A 359 3.88 15.29 -28.67
C ALA A 359 4.07 16.61 -27.90
N ALA A 360 3.19 16.89 -26.93
CA ALA A 360 3.30 18.06 -26.06
C ALA A 360 4.57 18.03 -25.19
N LEU A 361 4.89 16.89 -24.56
CA LEU A 361 6.13 16.76 -23.77
C LEU A 361 7.39 16.91 -24.63
N LEU A 362 7.40 16.32 -25.83
CA LEU A 362 8.53 16.43 -26.76
C LEU A 362 8.70 17.87 -27.30
N ALA A 363 7.60 18.57 -27.55
CA ALA A 363 7.61 19.98 -27.93
C ALA A 363 8.14 20.87 -26.79
N ASP A 364 7.71 20.62 -25.54
CA ASP A 364 8.20 21.32 -24.35
C ASP A 364 9.72 21.14 -24.18
N LEU A 365 10.24 19.92 -24.35
CA LEU A 365 11.69 19.66 -24.29
C LEU A 365 12.46 20.37 -25.41
N THR A 366 11.93 20.34 -26.63
CA THR A 366 12.56 21.01 -27.78
C THR A 366 12.58 22.53 -27.57
N ALA A 367 11.50 23.11 -27.05
CA ALA A 367 11.41 24.53 -26.72
C ALA A 367 12.38 24.96 -25.60
N ARG A 368 12.66 24.05 -24.65
CA ARG A 368 13.66 24.23 -23.59
C ARG A 368 15.10 24.08 -24.06
N GLY A 369 15.33 23.77 -25.34
CA GLY A 369 16.66 23.58 -25.91
C GLY A 369 17.34 22.27 -25.47
N PHE A 370 16.57 21.27 -25.03
CA PHE A 370 17.12 19.98 -24.62
C PHE A 370 17.75 19.23 -25.80
N GLY A 371 19.03 18.87 -25.68
CA GLY A 371 19.84 18.23 -26.73
C GLY A 371 20.14 16.75 -26.51
N GLY A 372 19.50 16.11 -25.52
CA GLY A 372 19.75 14.72 -25.14
C GLY A 372 18.77 13.69 -25.75
N TRP A 373 18.69 12.51 -25.15
CA TRP A 373 17.77 11.45 -25.58
C TRP A 373 16.47 11.46 -24.76
N ALA A 374 15.33 11.30 -25.42
CA ALA A 374 14.02 11.14 -24.79
C ALA A 374 13.50 9.70 -24.98
N LEU A 375 13.36 8.95 -23.88
CA LEU A 375 12.70 7.63 -23.85
C LEU A 375 11.21 7.82 -23.55
N CYS A 376 10.37 7.67 -24.55
CA CYS A 376 8.91 7.75 -24.41
C CYS A 376 8.33 6.38 -24.01
N LEU A 377 7.48 6.36 -22.98
CA LEU A 377 6.82 5.18 -22.42
C LEU A 377 5.30 5.39 -22.32
N GLY A 378 4.55 4.33 -22.57
CA GLY A 378 3.13 4.23 -22.19
C GLY A 378 2.93 4.02 -20.69
N ALA A 379 1.71 4.22 -20.22
CA ALA A 379 1.32 4.01 -18.83
C ALA A 379 1.47 2.55 -18.36
N ASP A 380 1.45 1.58 -19.28
CA ASP A 380 1.54 0.14 -19.03
C ASP A 380 2.96 -0.43 -19.21
N ALA A 381 3.94 0.40 -19.56
CA ALA A 381 5.33 -0.02 -19.72
C ALA A 381 6.10 0.02 -18.40
N TRP A 382 7.01 -0.94 -18.20
CA TRP A 382 7.93 -1.03 -17.05
C TRP A 382 9.32 -1.50 -17.47
N PHE A 383 10.32 -1.21 -16.66
CA PHE A 383 11.67 -1.76 -16.78
C PHE A 383 11.74 -3.13 -16.10
N GLU A 384 12.07 -4.16 -16.87
CA GLU A 384 12.29 -5.52 -16.39
C GLU A 384 13.70 -5.68 -15.81
N ASP A 385 14.70 -5.09 -16.48
CA ASP A 385 16.10 -5.07 -16.05
C ASP A 385 16.41 -3.67 -15.51
N LEU A 386 16.45 -3.56 -14.18
CA LEU A 386 16.70 -2.29 -13.51
C LEU A 386 18.18 -1.85 -13.56
N ASP A 387 19.08 -2.75 -13.95
CA ASP A 387 20.52 -2.52 -13.94
C ASP A 387 21.08 -2.27 -15.35
N PHE A 388 20.24 -2.38 -16.38
CA PHE A 388 20.62 -2.11 -17.77
C PHE A 388 21.21 -0.70 -17.93
N ASP A 389 22.42 -0.59 -18.47
CA ASP A 389 23.09 0.70 -18.71
C ASP A 389 22.61 1.35 -20.02
N LEU A 390 21.48 2.06 -19.93
CA LEU A 390 20.89 2.76 -21.06
C LEU A 390 21.78 3.89 -21.59
N ALA A 391 22.58 4.52 -20.73
CA ALA A 391 23.43 5.63 -21.15
C ALA A 391 24.58 5.13 -22.03
N ALA A 392 25.24 4.03 -21.66
CA ALA A 392 26.25 3.39 -22.49
C ALA A 392 25.66 2.90 -23.81
N TYR A 393 24.49 2.23 -23.77
CA TYR A 393 23.79 1.80 -24.97
C TYR A 393 23.51 2.97 -25.93
N LEU A 394 23.00 4.09 -25.43
CA LEU A 394 22.69 5.26 -26.26
C LEU A 394 23.93 6.00 -26.77
N ALA A 395 25.06 5.94 -26.05
CA ALA A 395 26.31 6.52 -26.50
C ALA A 395 26.83 5.85 -27.79
N GLU A 396 26.66 4.53 -27.91
CA GLU A 396 27.01 3.77 -29.12
C GLU A 396 26.08 4.05 -30.32
N HIS A 397 24.91 4.65 -30.06
CA HIS A 397 23.86 4.90 -31.04
C HIS A 397 23.62 6.40 -31.28
N GLY A 398 24.56 7.26 -30.87
CA GLY A 398 24.45 8.72 -31.00
C GLY A 398 24.29 9.22 -32.45
N ASP A 399 24.65 8.40 -33.43
CA ASP A 399 24.45 8.66 -34.87
C ASP A 399 23.00 8.42 -35.33
N ARG A 400 22.16 7.82 -34.48
CA ARG A 400 20.76 7.53 -34.79
C ARG A 400 19.83 8.64 -34.36
N ALA A 401 18.83 8.88 -35.19
CA ALA A 401 17.77 9.84 -34.91
C ALA A 401 16.76 9.26 -33.90
N ALA A 402 16.54 7.94 -33.95
CA ALA A 402 15.62 7.24 -33.08
C ALA A 402 15.93 5.73 -33.01
N ILE A 403 15.44 5.10 -31.94
CA ILE A 403 15.41 3.66 -31.75
C ILE A 403 13.97 3.26 -31.44
N VAL A 404 13.40 2.37 -32.26
CA VAL A 404 12.00 1.95 -32.15
C VAL A 404 11.86 0.44 -32.29
N PRO A 405 10.82 -0.17 -31.71
CA PRO A 405 10.57 -1.60 -31.83
C PRO A 405 10.13 -2.01 -33.25
N ALA A 406 10.38 -3.28 -33.63
CA ALA A 406 10.01 -3.83 -34.92
C ALA A 406 8.49 -3.79 -35.18
N PRO A 407 8.04 -3.42 -36.40
CA PRO A 407 6.61 -3.28 -36.67
C PRO A 407 5.93 -4.65 -36.74
N GLN A 408 5.12 -4.98 -35.73
CA GLN A 408 4.01 -5.93 -35.87
C GLN A 408 2.72 -5.11 -36.05
N THR A 409 2.45 -4.72 -37.31
CA THR A 409 1.24 -4.01 -37.80
C THR A 409 0.82 -2.74 -37.02
N GLY A 410 0.97 -1.57 -37.64
CA GLY A 410 0.48 -0.28 -37.12
C GLY A 410 1.57 0.67 -36.60
N GLU A 411 1.17 1.91 -36.29
CA GLU A 411 2.06 2.95 -35.72
C GLU A 411 2.70 2.49 -34.39
N PRO A 412 3.89 3.02 -34.02
CA PRO A 412 4.57 2.68 -32.77
C PRO A 412 3.85 3.32 -31.56
N GLU A 413 2.76 2.67 -31.14
CA GLU A 413 2.08 2.93 -29.87
C GLU A 413 2.78 2.12 -28.75
N GLY A 414 3.62 2.80 -27.97
CA GLY A 414 4.28 2.19 -26.81
C GLY A 414 5.58 2.86 -26.42
N VAL A 415 6.70 2.27 -26.83
CA VAL A 415 8.06 2.65 -26.41
C VAL A 415 8.86 3.20 -27.60
N ALA A 416 9.53 4.33 -27.41
CA ALA A 416 10.45 4.89 -28.41
C ALA A 416 11.58 5.70 -27.78
N LEU A 417 12.78 5.64 -28.33
CA LEU A 417 13.90 6.51 -27.95
C LEU A 417 14.15 7.53 -29.06
N ILE A 418 14.14 8.81 -28.72
CA ILE A 418 14.25 9.93 -29.66
C ILE A 418 15.50 10.74 -29.32
N ASN A 419 16.41 10.92 -30.28
CA ASN A 419 17.61 11.72 -30.09
C ASN A 419 17.34 13.18 -30.46
N LEU A 420 17.10 14.05 -29.47
CA LEU A 420 16.85 15.48 -29.68
C LEU A 420 18.15 16.26 -29.93
N GLY A 421 19.32 15.64 -29.77
CA GLY A 421 20.60 16.15 -30.26
C GLY A 421 20.74 16.01 -31.78
N HIS A 422 20.08 15.02 -32.38
CA HIS A 422 20.10 14.76 -33.81
C HIS A 422 19.05 15.60 -34.58
N PRO A 423 19.38 16.25 -35.71
CA PRO A 423 18.44 17.09 -36.48
C PRO A 423 17.14 16.36 -36.88
N LEU A 424 17.24 15.13 -37.35
CA LEU A 424 16.06 14.32 -37.73
C LEU A 424 15.22 13.87 -36.52
N GLY A 425 15.82 13.71 -35.33
CA GLY A 425 15.07 13.38 -34.13
C GLY A 425 14.23 14.56 -33.63
N ARG A 426 14.77 15.79 -33.72
CA ARG A 426 13.99 17.03 -33.49
C ARG A 426 12.86 17.20 -34.49
N GLU A 427 13.09 16.88 -35.76
CA GLU A 427 12.04 16.94 -36.78
C GLU A 427 10.92 15.92 -36.49
N TRP A 428 11.29 14.71 -36.06
CA TRP A 428 10.32 13.68 -35.68
C TRP A 428 9.48 14.09 -34.47
N ALA A 429 10.11 14.64 -33.44
CA ALA A 429 9.44 15.19 -32.26
C ALA A 429 8.44 16.32 -32.59
N ALA A 430 8.74 17.14 -33.60
CA ALA A 430 7.89 18.28 -33.99
C ALA A 430 6.69 17.90 -34.88
N ARG A 431 6.80 16.87 -35.72
CA ARG A 431 5.80 16.57 -36.78
C ARG A 431 4.98 15.30 -36.55
N SER A 432 5.36 14.46 -35.57
CA SER A 432 4.72 13.16 -35.25
C SER A 432 4.52 12.21 -36.45
N SER A 433 5.10 12.49 -37.62
CA SER A 433 4.93 11.72 -38.84
C SER A 433 6.06 12.04 -39.83
N ALA A 434 7.11 11.23 -39.81
CA ALA A 434 8.06 11.12 -40.91
C ALA A 434 8.74 9.76 -40.84
N VAL A 435 8.80 9.06 -41.97
CA VAL A 435 9.58 7.82 -42.10
C VAL A 435 11.05 8.19 -42.04
N ILE A 436 11.68 7.94 -40.90
CA ILE A 436 13.12 8.04 -40.70
C ILE A 436 13.71 6.80 -41.38
N GLY A 437 14.36 6.95 -42.53
CA GLY A 437 15.02 5.86 -43.27
C GLY A 437 16.23 5.26 -42.53
N ASP A 438 17.39 5.18 -43.16
CA ASP A 438 18.61 4.53 -42.60
C ASP A 438 19.14 5.12 -41.26
N ALA A 439 18.60 6.26 -40.80
CA ALA A 439 18.90 6.88 -39.51
C ALA A 439 18.06 6.33 -38.34
N LEU A 440 17.18 5.37 -38.59
CA LEU A 440 16.35 4.68 -37.60
C LEU A 440 16.94 3.30 -37.26
N LEU A 441 17.17 3.05 -35.97
CA LEU A 441 17.43 1.68 -35.53
C LEU A 441 16.11 1.00 -35.19
N ILE A 442 15.78 -0.07 -35.93
CA ILE A 442 14.63 -0.93 -35.63
C ILE A 442 15.11 -2.10 -34.79
N GLU A 443 14.68 -2.14 -33.53
CA GLU A 443 15.02 -3.26 -32.66
C GLU A 443 14.18 -4.49 -32.98
N ARG A 444 14.87 -5.54 -33.47
CA ARG A 444 14.29 -6.84 -33.83
C ARG A 444 14.47 -7.86 -32.71
N SER A 445 15.39 -7.60 -31.78
CA SER A 445 15.61 -8.40 -30.58
C SER A 445 14.82 -7.77 -29.43
N GLY A 446 14.24 -8.59 -28.55
CA GLY A 446 13.39 -8.14 -27.46
C GLY A 446 14.16 -7.37 -26.39
N LEU A 447 14.69 -6.18 -26.68
CA LEU A 447 15.26 -5.27 -25.69
C LEU A 447 14.16 -4.34 -25.15
N ILE A 448 13.42 -3.71 -26.05
CA ILE A 448 12.31 -2.79 -25.74
C ILE A 448 11.03 -3.24 -26.43
N ASP A 449 9.89 -3.00 -25.78
CA ASP A 449 8.53 -3.18 -26.31
C ASP A 449 8.14 -4.64 -26.65
N GLY A 450 7.81 -5.42 -25.61
CA GLY A 450 7.21 -6.75 -25.76
C GLY A 450 7.04 -7.50 -24.44
N VAL A 451 6.23 -8.55 -24.41
CA VAL A 451 5.99 -9.38 -23.20
C VAL A 451 7.24 -10.12 -22.72
N HIS A 452 8.20 -10.33 -23.60
CA HIS A 452 9.48 -10.99 -23.34
C HIS A 452 10.68 -10.07 -23.56
N ALA A 453 10.45 -8.75 -23.66
CA ALA A 453 11.54 -7.80 -23.80
C ALA A 453 12.46 -7.87 -22.56
N ARG A 454 13.76 -7.72 -22.73
CA ARG A 454 14.77 -7.91 -21.68
C ARG A 454 14.96 -6.65 -20.85
N PHE A 455 14.66 -5.47 -21.42
CA PHE A 455 14.86 -4.19 -20.78
C PHE A 455 13.54 -3.45 -20.51
N VAL A 456 12.79 -3.01 -21.52
CA VAL A 456 11.48 -2.36 -21.33
C VAL A 456 10.35 -3.28 -21.78
N ARG A 457 9.50 -3.71 -20.85
CA ARG A 457 8.35 -4.61 -21.09
C ARG A 457 7.01 -3.87 -21.05
N ARG A 458 6.02 -4.55 -21.62
CA ARG A 458 4.60 -4.18 -21.63
C ARG A 458 3.72 -5.44 -21.65
N PRO A 459 2.43 -5.35 -21.30
CA PRO A 459 1.50 -6.47 -21.39
C PRO A 459 1.23 -6.87 -22.86
N SER A 460 0.71 -8.08 -23.07
CA SER A 460 0.27 -8.53 -24.40
C SER A 460 -0.85 -7.62 -24.91
N ARG A 461 -0.86 -7.37 -26.23
CA ARG A 461 -1.93 -6.60 -26.90
C ARG A 461 -3.31 -7.26 -26.78
N ASP A 462 -3.37 -8.56 -26.47
CA ASP A 462 -4.63 -9.30 -26.24
C ASP A 462 -5.25 -9.03 -24.85
N VAL A 463 -4.51 -8.39 -23.93
CA VAL A 463 -5.03 -7.99 -22.60
C VAL A 463 -5.76 -6.66 -22.73
N SER A 464 -6.97 -6.69 -23.29
CA SER A 464 -7.78 -5.50 -23.55
C SER A 464 -8.55 -5.00 -22.32
N ALA A 465 -8.81 -5.88 -21.34
CA ALA A 465 -9.54 -5.54 -20.13
C ALA A 465 -8.66 -4.74 -19.15
N PHE A 466 -9.14 -3.55 -18.76
CA PHE A 466 -8.42 -2.60 -17.90
C PHE A 466 -7.86 -3.24 -16.62
N ASP A 467 -8.68 -4.01 -15.88
CA ASP A 467 -8.26 -4.62 -14.62
C ASP A 467 -7.21 -5.72 -14.81
N SER A 468 -7.32 -6.50 -15.89
CA SER A 468 -6.32 -7.52 -16.22
C SER A 468 -4.99 -6.89 -16.59
N ARG A 469 -5.02 -5.77 -17.33
CA ARG A 469 -3.84 -4.98 -17.67
C ARG A 469 -3.21 -4.35 -16.42
N LEU A 470 -4.02 -3.75 -15.54
CA LEU A 470 -3.57 -3.15 -14.29
C LEU A 470 -2.90 -4.19 -13.37
N ASN A 471 -3.56 -5.34 -13.16
CA ASN A 471 -3.03 -6.42 -12.33
C ASN A 471 -1.77 -7.04 -12.92
N ALA A 472 -1.71 -7.28 -14.23
CA ALA A 472 -0.53 -7.81 -14.89
C ALA A 472 0.68 -6.88 -14.73
N VAL A 473 0.49 -5.57 -14.90
CA VAL A 473 1.55 -4.56 -14.66
C VAL A 473 1.95 -4.54 -13.18
N ALA A 474 0.98 -4.58 -12.26
CA ALA A 474 1.26 -4.60 -10.81
C ALA A 474 2.07 -5.82 -10.39
N GLU A 475 1.68 -7.01 -10.85
CA GLU A 475 2.38 -8.26 -10.56
C GLU A 475 3.78 -8.26 -11.16
N ALA A 476 3.93 -7.87 -12.43
CA ALA A 476 5.22 -7.81 -13.10
C ALA A 476 6.19 -6.85 -12.40
N VAL A 477 5.73 -5.63 -12.10
CA VAL A 477 6.52 -4.65 -11.34
C VAL A 477 6.91 -5.18 -9.96
N ASN A 478 5.97 -5.82 -9.24
CA ASN A 478 6.26 -6.42 -7.94
C ASN A 478 7.27 -7.57 -8.05
N MET A 479 7.20 -8.40 -9.10
CA MET A 479 8.19 -9.45 -9.32
C MET A 479 9.59 -8.90 -9.58
N VAL A 480 9.70 -7.81 -10.35
CA VAL A 480 10.98 -7.13 -10.59
C VAL A 480 11.58 -6.65 -9.26
N PHE A 481 10.79 -5.97 -8.42
CA PHE A 481 11.24 -5.52 -7.10
C PHE A 481 11.59 -6.68 -6.14
N ARG A 482 10.88 -7.81 -6.21
CA ARG A 482 11.19 -9.01 -5.41
C ARG A 482 12.48 -9.68 -5.84
N ARG A 483 12.74 -9.80 -7.15
CA ARG A 483 13.98 -10.39 -7.69
C ARG A 483 15.22 -9.58 -7.30
N ASP A 484 15.05 -8.28 -7.11
CA ASP A 484 16.10 -7.34 -6.73
C ASP A 484 16.40 -7.31 -5.21
N GLY A 485 15.71 -8.13 -4.39
CA GLY A 485 16.01 -8.28 -2.96
C GLY A 485 15.40 -7.22 -2.04
N ARG A 486 14.46 -6.40 -2.52
CA ARG A 486 13.72 -5.42 -1.71
C ARG A 486 12.40 -6.00 -1.18
N ILE A 487 12.08 -5.76 0.10
CA ILE A 487 10.74 -6.06 0.66
C ILE A 487 9.76 -4.94 0.28
N ALA A 488 8.79 -5.35 -0.55
CA ALA A 488 7.44 -4.81 -0.78
C ALA A 488 7.29 -3.31 -1.09
N VAL A 489 6.92 -3.02 -2.35
CA VAL A 489 5.92 -1.97 -2.63
C VAL A 489 4.77 -2.21 -1.65
N ALA A 490 4.35 -1.16 -0.95
CA ALA A 490 3.37 -1.18 0.14
C ALA A 490 2.40 -2.37 0.00
N ARG A 491 2.40 -3.27 1.00
CA ARG A 491 1.31 -4.23 1.09
C ARG A 491 0.01 -3.43 1.07
N PRO A 492 -1.05 -3.95 0.43
CA PRO A 492 -2.37 -3.39 0.63
C PRO A 492 -2.55 -3.24 2.13
N SER A 493 -3.02 -2.07 2.58
CA SER A 493 -3.27 -1.87 4.00
C SER A 493 -4.12 -3.04 4.54
N ALA A 494 -4.08 -3.34 5.84
CA ALA A 494 -4.94 -4.39 6.39
C ALA A 494 -6.43 -4.16 6.03
N GLU A 495 -6.84 -2.92 5.76
CA GLU A 495 -8.14 -2.58 5.21
C GLU A 495 -8.34 -3.07 3.77
N GLU A 496 -7.34 -2.92 2.90
CA GLU A 496 -7.36 -3.39 1.51
C GLU A 496 -7.22 -4.90 1.36
N GLU A 497 -6.44 -5.55 2.23
CA GLU A 497 -6.41 -7.01 2.32
C GLU A 497 -7.79 -7.55 2.75
N ARG A 498 -8.41 -6.94 3.78
CA ARG A 498 -9.77 -7.28 4.20
C ARG A 498 -10.81 -7.00 3.13
N TRP A 499 -10.65 -5.94 2.33
CA TRP A 499 -11.53 -5.66 1.21
C TRP A 499 -11.38 -6.73 0.14
N THR A 500 -10.15 -7.03 -0.28
CA THR A 500 -9.89 -8.04 -1.32
C THR A 500 -10.44 -9.41 -0.93
N ALA A 501 -10.35 -9.78 0.36
CA ALA A 501 -10.92 -11.02 0.89
C ALA A 501 -12.46 -11.13 0.83
N ARG A 502 -13.19 -10.05 0.49
CA ARG A 502 -14.65 -10.06 0.36
C ARG A 502 -15.15 -10.57 -0.99
N PHE A 503 -14.31 -10.54 -2.02
CA PHE A 503 -14.71 -10.87 -3.39
C PHE A 503 -14.55 -12.36 -3.67
N ALA A 504 -15.61 -13.00 -4.17
CA ALA A 504 -15.50 -14.33 -4.77
C ALA A 504 -14.85 -14.25 -6.17
N HIS A 505 -15.10 -13.14 -6.88
CA HIS A 505 -14.70 -12.90 -8.26
C HIS A 505 -13.81 -11.67 -8.36
N ALA A 506 -12.55 -11.77 -7.92
CA ALA A 506 -11.61 -10.65 -7.90
C ALA A 506 -11.26 -10.06 -9.29
N GLY A 507 -11.70 -10.68 -10.38
CA GLY A 507 -11.59 -10.18 -11.76
C GLY A 507 -12.88 -9.58 -12.33
N ALA A 508 -13.90 -9.33 -11.51
CA ALA A 508 -15.20 -8.83 -11.96
C ALA A 508 -15.11 -7.51 -12.74
N ARG A 509 -15.94 -7.39 -13.78
CA ARG A 509 -16.12 -6.21 -14.62
C ARG A 509 -16.27 -4.94 -13.79
N SER A 510 -15.59 -3.87 -14.21
CA SER A 510 -15.79 -2.53 -13.66
C SER A 510 -17.13 -1.94 -14.10
N LEU A 511 -17.92 -1.46 -13.13
CA LEU A 511 -19.24 -0.88 -13.33
C LEU A 511 -19.32 0.46 -12.61
N ALA A 512 -20.14 1.36 -13.14
CA ALA A 512 -20.46 2.60 -12.45
C ALA A 512 -21.40 2.31 -11.27
N LEU A 513 -21.12 2.94 -10.12
CA LEU A 513 -22.09 3.07 -9.06
C LEU A 513 -23.13 4.11 -9.48
N VAL A 514 -24.40 3.70 -9.51
CA VAL A 514 -25.52 4.54 -9.95
C VAL A 514 -26.49 4.72 -8.80
N GLU A 515 -26.99 5.93 -8.64
CA GLU A 515 -28.07 6.20 -7.70
C GLU A 515 -29.43 5.88 -8.34
N ALA A 516 -30.24 5.10 -7.64
CA ALA A 516 -31.58 4.78 -8.08
C ALA A 516 -32.47 6.06 -8.07
N PRO A 517 -33.27 6.30 -9.14
CA PRO A 517 -34.19 7.42 -9.18
C PRO A 517 -35.14 7.41 -7.97
N VAL A 518 -35.38 8.59 -7.39
CA VAL A 518 -36.36 8.75 -6.31
C VAL A 518 -37.76 8.77 -6.91
N PRO A 519 -38.65 7.83 -6.55
CA PRO A 519 -40.02 7.82 -7.06
C PRO A 519 -40.86 8.95 -6.47
N ALA A 520 -42.05 9.16 -7.02
CA ALA A 520 -43.02 10.08 -6.44
C ALA A 520 -43.39 9.64 -5.01
N ALA A 521 -43.38 10.56 -4.06
CA ALA A 521 -43.72 10.31 -2.67
C ALA A 521 -45.18 9.86 -2.54
N ARG A 522 -45.41 8.75 -1.82
CA ARG A 522 -46.73 8.14 -1.63
C ARG A 522 -47.35 8.57 -0.31
N ALA A 523 -47.61 9.88 -0.19
CA ALA A 523 -48.24 10.48 0.99
C ALA A 523 -49.63 9.88 1.29
N ASP A 524 -50.31 9.33 0.27
CA ASP A 524 -51.60 8.64 0.39
C ASP A 524 -51.56 7.41 1.31
N LEU A 525 -50.40 6.77 1.47
CA LEU A 525 -50.25 5.56 2.30
C LEU A 525 -50.05 5.89 3.79
N LEU A 526 -49.54 7.09 4.09
CA LEU A 526 -49.07 7.45 5.42
C LEU A 526 -50.17 7.50 6.48
N PRO A 527 -51.38 8.03 6.24
CA PRO A 527 -52.42 8.07 7.26
C PRO A 527 -52.75 6.70 7.85
N THR A 528 -52.86 5.66 7.01
CA THR A 528 -53.12 4.29 7.48
C THR A 528 -51.93 3.70 8.24
N ILE A 529 -50.70 3.94 7.76
CA ILE A 529 -49.48 3.44 8.40
C ILE A 529 -49.28 4.12 9.77
N ILE A 530 -49.47 5.43 9.86
CA ILE A 530 -49.37 6.22 11.09
C ILE A 530 -50.46 5.79 12.09
N ALA A 531 -51.67 5.50 11.63
CA ALA A 531 -52.75 5.00 12.48
C ALA A 531 -52.39 3.64 13.10
N ALA A 532 -51.87 2.70 12.31
CA ALA A 532 -51.41 1.41 12.80
C ALA A 532 -50.24 1.55 13.79
N TRP A 533 -49.26 2.41 13.48
CA TRP A 533 -48.15 2.71 14.39
C TRP A 533 -48.60 3.31 15.72
N SER A 534 -49.60 4.21 15.67
CA SER A 534 -50.13 4.87 16.88
C SER A 534 -50.96 3.93 17.77
N ALA A 535 -51.45 2.82 17.23
CA ALA A 535 -52.29 1.86 17.95
C ALA A 535 -51.50 0.90 18.84
N VAL A 536 -50.18 0.82 18.71
CA VAL A 536 -49.32 -0.13 19.42
C VAL A 536 -48.52 0.60 20.52
N PRO A 537 -48.40 0.04 21.75
CA PRO A 537 -47.62 0.66 22.83
C PRO A 537 -46.12 0.76 22.48
N ARG A 538 -45.50 1.93 22.65
CA ARG A 538 -44.11 2.17 22.23
C ARG A 538 -43.16 2.28 23.42
N PRO A 539 -41.99 1.60 23.42
CA PRO A 539 -40.86 1.99 24.25
C PRO A 539 -40.30 3.35 23.77
N GLU A 540 -39.59 4.07 24.64
CA GLU A 540 -38.95 5.33 24.29
C GLU A 540 -37.81 5.07 23.29
N GLU A 541 -37.85 5.71 22.11
CA GLU A 541 -36.79 5.59 21.11
C GLU A 541 -35.57 6.40 21.58
N THR A 542 -34.44 5.73 21.73
CA THR A 542 -33.22 6.33 22.27
C THR A 542 -32.11 6.45 21.24
N ASP A 543 -32.26 5.85 20.06
CA ASP A 543 -31.28 5.99 18.98
C ASP A 543 -31.44 7.35 18.28
N PRO A 544 -30.41 8.22 18.33
CA PRO A 544 -30.43 9.51 17.66
C PRO A 544 -30.62 9.43 16.14
N LEU A 545 -30.35 8.27 15.51
CA LEU A 545 -30.60 8.08 14.07
C LEU A 545 -32.10 8.07 13.74
N TRP A 546 -32.95 7.68 14.71
CA TRP A 546 -34.39 7.51 14.54
C TRP A 546 -35.21 8.63 15.17
N SER A 547 -34.60 9.55 15.94
CA SER A 547 -35.31 10.61 16.66
C SER A 547 -36.13 11.52 15.73
N ASP A 548 -35.54 12.00 14.63
CA ASP A 548 -36.22 12.92 13.72
C ASP A 548 -37.40 12.24 13.00
N PHE A 549 -37.23 10.96 12.67
CA PHE A 549 -38.27 10.15 12.04
C PHE A 549 -39.44 9.88 13.00
N THR A 550 -39.13 9.51 14.25
CA THR A 550 -40.17 9.28 15.27
C THR A 550 -40.88 10.56 15.70
N GLU A 551 -40.19 11.71 15.71
CA GLU A 551 -40.80 13.03 15.93
C GLU A 551 -41.74 13.42 14.78
N ALA A 552 -41.34 13.17 13.51
CA ALA A 552 -42.20 13.38 12.35
C ALA A 552 -43.46 12.47 12.38
N LEU A 553 -43.30 11.21 12.81
CA LEU A 553 -44.43 10.31 13.06
C LEU A 553 -45.36 10.82 14.17
N ALA A 554 -44.81 11.33 15.26
CA ALA A 554 -45.59 11.89 16.36
C ALA A 554 -46.37 13.16 15.95
N ARG A 555 -45.78 13.98 15.08
CA ARG A 555 -46.44 15.15 14.47
C ARG A 555 -47.43 14.80 13.35
N GLN A 556 -47.49 13.53 12.94
CA GLN A 556 -48.29 13.04 11.82
C GLN A 556 -47.99 13.76 10.50
N ASP A 557 -46.72 14.12 10.25
CA ASP A 557 -46.29 14.83 9.05
C ASP A 557 -46.15 13.87 7.86
N ALA A 558 -47.28 13.55 7.23
CA ALA A 558 -47.36 12.58 6.14
C ALA A 558 -46.48 12.95 4.93
N GLU A 559 -46.36 14.23 4.60
CA GLU A 559 -45.58 14.70 3.45
C GLU A 559 -44.08 14.53 3.70
N ALA A 560 -43.58 14.98 4.86
CA ALA A 560 -42.18 14.82 5.22
C ALA A 560 -41.77 13.35 5.28
N LEU A 561 -42.60 12.50 5.89
CA LEU A 561 -42.36 11.07 6.00
C LEU A 561 -42.37 10.38 4.63
N ALA A 562 -43.33 10.72 3.76
CA ALA A 562 -43.40 10.15 2.42
C ALA A 562 -42.20 10.57 1.56
N ALA A 563 -41.75 11.83 1.64
CA ALA A 563 -40.56 12.29 0.95
C ALA A 563 -39.30 11.57 1.44
N GLN A 564 -39.14 11.42 2.75
CA GLN A 564 -38.01 10.71 3.35
C GLN A 564 -37.99 9.22 2.97
N MET A 565 -39.15 8.55 2.92
CA MET A 565 -39.24 7.15 2.54
C MET A 565 -39.14 6.93 1.02
N ALA A 566 -39.63 7.84 0.18
CA ALA A 566 -39.36 7.78 -1.26
C ALA A 566 -37.86 7.88 -1.54
N GLY A 567 -37.14 8.76 -0.83
CA GLY A 567 -35.69 8.88 -0.87
C GLY A 567 -34.95 7.99 0.14
N LEU A 568 -35.51 6.83 0.53
CA LEU A 568 -35.02 6.03 1.67
C LEU A 568 -33.52 5.76 1.62
N GLY A 569 -32.95 5.48 0.45
CA GLY A 569 -31.51 5.18 0.33
C GLY A 569 -30.58 6.32 0.76
N ARG A 570 -31.02 7.58 0.66
CA ARG A 570 -30.28 8.76 1.16
C ARG A 570 -30.47 8.99 2.64
N SER A 571 -31.54 8.46 3.20
CA SER A 571 -31.99 8.79 4.55
C SER A 571 -31.02 8.28 5.62
N GLY A 572 -30.94 9.00 6.74
CA GLY A 572 -30.17 8.56 7.91
C GLY A 572 -30.67 7.23 8.46
N ILE A 573 -31.99 7.02 8.49
CA ILE A 573 -32.63 5.78 8.99
C ILE A 573 -32.32 4.54 8.13
N ALA A 574 -31.78 4.72 6.91
CA ALA A 574 -31.33 3.60 6.07
C ALA A 574 -29.94 3.06 6.44
N GLN A 575 -29.29 3.66 7.43
CA GLN A 575 -28.02 3.20 7.95
C GLN A 575 -28.14 1.75 8.46
N GLY A 576 -27.30 0.85 7.94
CA GLY A 576 -27.28 -0.57 8.30
C GLY A 576 -27.90 -1.51 7.25
N PHE A 577 -28.92 -1.07 6.50
CA PHE A 577 -29.62 -1.93 5.52
C PHE A 577 -29.67 -1.41 4.07
N LEU A 578 -29.55 -0.10 3.82
CA LEU A 578 -29.39 0.46 2.46
C LEU A 578 -28.24 1.48 2.38
N GLY A 579 -27.35 1.48 3.38
CA GLY A 579 -26.16 2.33 3.43
C GLY A 579 -26.42 3.77 3.92
N GLY A 580 -27.56 4.34 3.55
CA GLY A 580 -28.02 5.64 4.05
C GLY A 580 -27.11 6.82 3.71
N ALA A 581 -27.26 7.91 4.47
CA ALA A 581 -26.49 9.14 4.29
C ALA A 581 -24.97 8.94 4.38
N ARG A 582 -24.48 8.03 5.24
CA ARG A 582 -23.03 7.79 5.38
C ARG A 582 -22.44 7.14 4.14
N GLN A 583 -23.12 6.18 3.53
CA GLN A 583 -22.63 5.54 2.31
C GLN A 583 -22.60 6.54 1.14
N HIS A 584 -23.61 7.42 1.04
CA HIS A 584 -23.62 8.51 0.07
C HIS A 584 -22.44 9.46 0.24
N LYS A 585 -22.16 9.88 1.48
CA LYS A 585 -20.99 10.72 1.77
C LYS A 585 -19.68 10.03 1.37
N ARG A 586 -19.54 8.74 1.67
CA ARG A 586 -18.34 7.95 1.29
C ARG A 586 -18.22 7.73 -0.21
N ALA A 587 -19.34 7.59 -0.92
CA ALA A 587 -19.37 7.41 -2.38
C ALA A 587 -18.93 8.66 -3.16
N GLN A 588 -18.73 9.80 -2.50
CA GLN A 588 -18.04 10.95 -3.09
C GLN A 588 -16.55 10.65 -3.39
N ASP A 589 -15.95 9.70 -2.65
CA ASP A 589 -14.66 9.12 -3.01
C ASP A 589 -14.85 8.07 -4.10
N ARG A 590 -14.26 8.34 -5.27
CA ARG A 590 -14.33 7.47 -6.45
C ARG A 590 -13.79 6.07 -6.18
N VAL A 591 -12.74 5.94 -5.37
CA VAL A 591 -12.17 4.63 -5.03
C VAL A 591 -13.16 3.80 -4.23
N PHE A 592 -13.86 4.43 -3.27
CA PHE A 592 -14.91 3.75 -2.52
C PHE A 592 -16.11 3.41 -3.40
N ALA A 593 -16.52 4.32 -4.29
CA ALA A 593 -17.64 4.10 -5.20
C ALA A 593 -17.39 2.91 -6.14
N ASP A 594 -16.20 2.83 -6.75
CA ASP A 594 -15.81 1.74 -7.62
C ASP A 594 -15.75 0.41 -6.85
N ARG A 595 -15.20 0.40 -5.63
CA ARG A 595 -15.20 -0.78 -4.75
C ARG A 595 -16.62 -1.24 -4.41
N LEU A 596 -17.54 -0.31 -4.16
CA LEU A 596 -18.93 -0.61 -3.81
C LEU A 596 -19.71 -1.19 -4.99
N ALA A 597 -19.54 -0.62 -6.19
CA ALA A 597 -20.14 -1.13 -7.42
C ALA A 597 -19.64 -2.55 -7.72
N ARG A 598 -18.32 -2.75 -7.61
CA ARG A 598 -17.69 -4.06 -7.79
C ARG A 598 -18.20 -5.10 -6.80
N TRP A 599 -18.39 -4.73 -5.54
CA TRP A 599 -18.93 -5.65 -4.53
C TRP A 599 -20.40 -6.00 -4.78
N THR A 600 -21.17 -5.04 -5.26
CA THR A 600 -22.56 -5.29 -5.68
C THR A 600 -22.61 -6.25 -6.87
N TYR A 601 -21.71 -6.10 -7.83
CA TYR A 601 -21.62 -6.98 -8.99
C TYR A 601 -21.11 -8.39 -8.66
N ASP A 602 -20.11 -8.51 -7.78
CA ASP A 602 -19.63 -9.78 -7.25
C ASP A 602 -20.79 -10.59 -6.64
N LYS A 603 -21.64 -9.94 -5.84
CA LYS A 603 -22.85 -10.54 -5.29
C LYS A 603 -23.88 -10.95 -6.34
N LEU A 604 -24.05 -10.16 -7.39
CA LEU A 604 -24.97 -10.49 -8.49
C LEU A 604 -24.50 -11.76 -9.19
N LEU A 605 -23.21 -11.85 -9.47
CA LEU A 605 -22.63 -13.02 -10.10
C LEU A 605 -22.68 -14.25 -9.19
N SER A 606 -22.30 -14.12 -7.91
CA SER A 606 -22.40 -15.23 -6.95
C SER A 606 -23.85 -15.69 -6.76
N LEU A 607 -24.84 -14.80 -6.86
CA LEU A 607 -26.25 -15.17 -6.88
C LEU A 607 -26.61 -15.97 -8.14
N ALA A 608 -26.15 -15.54 -9.31
CA ALA A 608 -26.37 -16.24 -10.58
C ALA A 608 -25.79 -17.67 -10.54
N GLU A 609 -24.62 -17.84 -9.95
CA GLU A 609 -24.00 -19.16 -9.73
C GLU A 609 -24.78 -19.99 -8.71
N ALA A 610 -25.17 -19.40 -7.57
CA ALA A 610 -25.89 -20.09 -6.50
C ALA A 610 -27.23 -20.65 -6.99
N VAL A 611 -28.00 -19.88 -7.77
CA VAL A 611 -29.28 -20.34 -8.33
C VAL A 611 -29.10 -21.25 -9.56
N GLY A 612 -27.89 -21.34 -10.10
CA GLY A 612 -27.58 -22.15 -11.27
C GLY A 612 -27.92 -21.50 -12.62
N ALA A 613 -28.14 -20.19 -12.65
CA ALA A 613 -28.27 -19.41 -13.89
C ALA A 613 -26.95 -19.34 -14.67
N VAL A 614 -25.83 -19.38 -13.95
CA VAL A 614 -24.49 -19.48 -14.51
C VAL A 614 -23.78 -20.70 -13.91
N ARG A 615 -22.96 -21.38 -14.71
CA ARG A 615 -22.13 -22.48 -14.24
C ARG A 615 -20.88 -21.94 -13.56
N LEU A 616 -20.49 -22.58 -12.45
CA LEU A 616 -19.21 -22.34 -11.80
C LEU A 616 -18.07 -22.63 -12.77
N GLU A 617 -17.12 -21.71 -12.84
CA GLU A 617 -15.85 -21.91 -13.52
C GLU A 617 -15.00 -22.93 -12.77
N ASN A 618 -14.28 -23.77 -13.51
CA ASN A 618 -13.45 -24.83 -12.92
C ASN A 618 -11.97 -24.52 -13.19
N PRO A 619 -11.19 -24.12 -12.16
CA PRO A 619 -9.79 -23.76 -12.34
C PRO A 619 -8.90 -24.96 -12.71
N GLU A 620 -9.36 -26.20 -12.49
CA GLU A 620 -8.57 -27.40 -12.80
C GLU A 620 -8.70 -27.83 -14.26
N ASN A 621 -9.92 -27.76 -14.83
CA ASN A 621 -10.24 -28.40 -16.10
C ASN A 621 -11.26 -27.64 -16.97
N GLY A 622 -11.63 -26.40 -16.61
CA GLY A 622 -12.67 -25.62 -17.29
C GLY A 622 -12.26 -24.18 -17.62
N PRO A 623 -13.17 -23.39 -18.23
CA PRO A 623 -12.95 -21.96 -18.42
C PRO A 623 -12.76 -21.26 -17.07
N TRP A 624 -11.87 -20.27 -17.04
CA TRP A 624 -11.56 -19.47 -15.86
C TRP A 624 -11.37 -18.00 -16.25
N GLY A 625 -12.01 -17.08 -15.53
CA GLY A 625 -11.94 -15.65 -15.72
C GLY A 625 -12.91 -15.06 -16.77
N ALA A 626 -13.74 -15.88 -17.43
CA ALA A 626 -14.67 -15.43 -18.46
C ALA A 626 -16.02 -14.97 -17.86
N THR A 627 -16.56 -15.72 -16.91
CA THR A 627 -17.81 -15.46 -16.22
C THR A 627 -17.84 -14.10 -15.49
N PRO A 628 -16.75 -13.63 -14.84
CA PRO A 628 -16.69 -12.30 -14.23
C PRO A 628 -16.91 -11.13 -15.21
N GLN A 629 -16.83 -11.34 -16.52
CA GLN A 629 -17.03 -10.29 -17.54
C GLN A 629 -18.46 -10.23 -18.11
N LEU A 630 -19.37 -11.08 -17.64
CA LEU A 630 -20.74 -11.12 -18.15
C LEU A 630 -21.48 -9.79 -17.94
N ASP A 631 -22.46 -9.53 -18.80
CA ASP A 631 -23.28 -8.32 -18.70
C ASP A 631 -24.22 -8.42 -17.50
N PRO A 632 -24.22 -7.44 -16.56
CA PRO A 632 -25.14 -7.42 -15.42
C PRO A 632 -26.62 -7.58 -15.81
N ALA A 633 -27.02 -6.97 -16.95
CA ALA A 633 -28.39 -7.06 -17.44
C ALA A 633 -28.76 -8.50 -17.82
N ARG A 634 -27.84 -9.21 -18.48
CA ARG A 634 -27.99 -10.62 -18.80
C ARG A 634 -28.03 -11.47 -17.52
N LEU A 635 -27.08 -11.29 -16.61
CA LEU A 635 -27.04 -12.07 -15.35
C LEU A 635 -28.34 -11.95 -14.57
N PHE A 636 -28.85 -10.73 -14.42
CA PHE A 636 -30.09 -10.48 -13.71
C PHE A 636 -31.29 -11.11 -14.42
N SER A 637 -31.37 -10.98 -15.75
CA SER A 637 -32.41 -11.64 -16.55
C SER A 637 -32.35 -13.17 -16.45
N ASP A 638 -31.15 -13.75 -16.45
CA ASP A 638 -30.96 -15.21 -16.34
C ASP A 638 -31.38 -15.71 -14.94
N ILE A 639 -31.11 -14.93 -13.87
CA ILE A 639 -31.63 -15.21 -12.51
C ILE A 639 -33.16 -15.15 -12.50
N GLU A 640 -33.78 -14.11 -13.07
CA GLU A 640 -35.24 -13.99 -13.16
C GLU A 640 -35.87 -15.19 -13.88
N ALA A 641 -35.24 -15.65 -14.97
CA ALA A 641 -35.69 -16.80 -15.74
C ALA A 641 -35.58 -18.13 -14.96
N VAL A 642 -34.48 -18.34 -14.22
CA VAL A 642 -34.30 -19.55 -13.40
C VAL A 642 -35.24 -19.58 -12.20
N LEU A 643 -35.47 -18.43 -11.57
CA LEU A 643 -36.35 -18.32 -10.40
C LEU A 643 -37.84 -18.22 -10.77
N ASP A 644 -38.14 -18.02 -12.05
CA ASP A 644 -39.46 -17.78 -12.61
C ASP A 644 -40.20 -16.66 -11.87
N ALA A 645 -39.52 -15.52 -11.71
CA ALA A 645 -40.03 -14.39 -10.95
C ALA A 645 -39.47 -13.06 -11.48
N ASN A 646 -40.30 -12.02 -11.44
CA ASN A 646 -39.85 -10.65 -11.63
C ASN A 646 -39.19 -10.16 -10.33
N LEU A 647 -37.91 -9.82 -10.38
CA LEU A 647 -37.09 -9.44 -9.24
C LEU A 647 -36.81 -7.93 -9.20
N SER A 648 -37.63 -7.14 -9.90
CA SER A 648 -37.46 -5.68 -9.92
C SER A 648 -37.49 -5.08 -8.50
N PRO A 649 -36.62 -4.09 -8.21
CA PRO A 649 -36.60 -3.40 -6.91
C PRO A 649 -37.97 -2.87 -6.48
N PRO A 650 -38.21 -2.68 -5.17
CA PRO A 650 -39.44 -2.09 -4.67
C PRO A 650 -39.68 -0.71 -5.28
N ALA A 651 -40.85 -0.49 -5.89
CA ALA A 651 -41.13 0.71 -6.67
C ALA A 651 -41.39 1.97 -5.82
N SER A 652 -41.60 1.80 -4.51
CA SER A 652 -41.89 2.90 -3.58
C SER A 652 -40.67 3.61 -3.02
N ILE A 653 -39.46 3.08 -3.24
CA ILE A 653 -38.21 3.63 -2.69
C ILE A 653 -37.16 3.86 -3.78
N GLY A 654 -36.30 4.84 -3.54
CA GLY A 654 -35.18 5.21 -4.40
C GLY A 654 -34.05 5.86 -3.60
N GLY A 655 -33.14 6.51 -4.31
CA GLY A 655 -31.98 7.20 -3.72
C GLY A 655 -30.97 6.26 -3.06
N TYR A 656 -30.99 4.96 -3.36
CA TYR A 656 -29.95 4.01 -2.91
C TYR A 656 -28.91 3.83 -4.01
N LEU A 657 -27.68 3.48 -3.61
CA LEU A 657 -26.56 3.32 -4.53
C LEU A 657 -26.40 1.86 -4.96
N GLY A 658 -26.44 1.60 -6.26
CA GLY A 658 -26.39 0.25 -6.80
C GLY A 658 -25.73 0.18 -8.17
N ILE A 659 -25.98 -0.91 -8.88
CA ILE A 659 -25.53 -1.09 -10.27
C ILE A 659 -26.75 -1.25 -11.18
N GLU A 660 -26.63 -0.79 -12.43
CA GLU A 660 -27.67 -1.00 -13.43
C GLU A 660 -27.68 -2.45 -13.92
N VAL A 661 -28.86 -3.06 -13.96
CA VAL A 661 -29.09 -4.45 -14.39
C VAL A 661 -30.09 -4.54 -15.56
N GLY A 662 -30.09 -3.50 -16.40
CA GLY A 662 -30.91 -3.42 -17.60
C GLY A 662 -32.34 -2.94 -17.36
N GLY A 663 -32.92 -2.33 -18.41
CA GLY A 663 -34.27 -1.76 -18.36
C GLY A 663 -34.41 -0.56 -17.41
N GLY A 664 -33.30 0.15 -17.13
CA GLY A 664 -33.26 1.25 -16.15
C GLY A 664 -33.38 0.81 -14.70
N ARG A 665 -33.28 -0.49 -14.41
CA ARG A 665 -33.37 -1.04 -13.05
C ARG A 665 -32.01 -0.96 -12.36
N ILE A 666 -31.98 -0.35 -11.18
CA ILE A 666 -30.78 -0.26 -10.33
C ILE A 666 -30.97 -1.18 -9.12
N VAL A 667 -30.02 -2.07 -8.86
CA VAL A 667 -30.08 -2.99 -7.70
C VAL A 667 -29.01 -2.66 -6.67
N HIS A 668 -29.42 -2.53 -5.42
CA HIS A 668 -28.52 -2.40 -4.28
C HIS A 668 -28.06 -3.80 -3.81
N MET A 669 -26.84 -3.92 -3.28
CA MET A 669 -26.29 -5.21 -2.81
C MET A 669 -27.17 -5.97 -1.81
N ARG A 670 -27.88 -5.25 -0.94
CA ARG A 670 -28.78 -5.84 0.07
C ARG A 670 -30.07 -6.39 -0.52
N MET A 671 -30.44 -5.95 -1.72
CA MET A 671 -31.53 -6.55 -2.48
C MET A 671 -31.12 -7.93 -3.02
N LEU A 672 -29.87 -8.08 -3.45
CA LEU A 672 -29.32 -9.38 -3.88
C LEU A 672 -29.23 -10.35 -2.71
N ASP A 673 -28.78 -9.88 -1.53
CA ASP A 673 -28.81 -10.66 -0.28
C ASP A 673 -30.25 -11.11 0.05
N ALA A 674 -31.23 -10.22 -0.13
CA ALA A 674 -32.63 -10.52 0.14
C ALA A 674 -33.25 -11.53 -0.84
N ILE A 675 -32.92 -11.43 -2.14
CA ILE A 675 -33.32 -12.41 -3.16
C ILE A 675 -32.75 -13.79 -2.81
N HIS A 676 -31.46 -13.87 -2.44
CA HIS A 676 -30.84 -15.12 -2.00
C HIS A 676 -31.57 -15.74 -0.81
N ALA A 677 -31.81 -14.95 0.25
CA ALA A 677 -32.48 -15.43 1.46
C ALA A 677 -33.92 -15.91 1.17
N ALA A 678 -34.68 -15.15 0.36
CA ALA A 678 -36.04 -15.53 -0.04
C ALA A 678 -36.07 -16.83 -0.88
N TRP A 679 -35.12 -16.99 -1.81
CA TRP A 679 -34.96 -18.21 -2.59
C TRP A 679 -34.62 -19.42 -1.70
N ARG A 680 -33.68 -19.26 -0.76
CA ARG A 680 -33.33 -20.31 0.19
C ARG A 680 -34.49 -20.71 1.08
N ALA A 681 -35.24 -19.73 1.59
CA ALA A 681 -36.44 -19.95 2.36
C ALA A 681 -37.47 -20.76 1.56
N ARG A 682 -37.72 -20.39 0.29
CA ARG A 682 -38.59 -21.14 -0.65
C ARG A 682 -38.13 -22.59 -0.81
N GLN A 683 -36.84 -22.82 -1.06
CA GLN A 683 -36.30 -24.18 -1.22
C GLN A 683 -36.48 -25.03 0.05
N ILE A 684 -36.23 -24.45 1.23
CA ILE A 684 -36.38 -25.15 2.51
C ILE A 684 -37.84 -25.52 2.76
N VAL A 685 -38.78 -24.59 2.57
CA VAL A 685 -40.20 -24.90 2.80
C VAL A 685 -40.77 -25.86 1.76
N GLN A 686 -40.22 -25.89 0.54
CA GLN A 686 -40.57 -26.89 -0.47
C GLN A 686 -40.04 -28.29 -0.14
N CYS A 687 -38.83 -28.39 0.42
CA CYS A 687 -38.20 -29.68 0.74
C CYS A 687 -38.64 -30.25 2.09
N PHE A 688 -38.82 -29.39 3.09
CA PHE A 688 -38.98 -29.78 4.50
C PHE A 688 -40.27 -29.26 5.15
N GLY A 689 -40.98 -28.36 4.49
CA GLY A 689 -42.22 -27.74 4.98
C GLY A 689 -43.44 -28.10 4.13
N PRO A 690 -44.57 -27.40 4.33
CA PRO A 690 -45.80 -27.64 3.57
C PRO A 690 -45.81 -26.96 2.17
N GLY A 691 -44.63 -26.66 1.59
CA GLY A 691 -44.50 -26.02 0.29
C GLY A 691 -45.10 -24.62 0.24
N GLU A 692 -45.95 -24.35 -0.76
CA GLU A 692 -46.59 -23.04 -0.98
C GLU A 692 -47.50 -22.60 0.19
N GLY A 693 -47.96 -23.56 1.02
CA GLY A 693 -48.76 -23.27 2.22
C GLY A 693 -47.96 -22.84 3.44
N ALA A 694 -46.62 -22.78 3.34
CA ALA A 694 -45.73 -22.54 4.47
C ALA A 694 -45.86 -21.14 5.04
N ARG A 695 -45.80 -21.07 6.36
CA ARG A 695 -45.89 -19.85 7.15
C ARG A 695 -44.50 -19.51 7.65
N ILE A 696 -43.92 -18.47 7.07
CA ILE A 696 -42.58 -18.01 7.42
C ILE A 696 -42.70 -16.86 8.41
N ALA A 697 -41.87 -16.88 9.45
CA ALA A 697 -41.67 -15.75 10.34
C ALA A 697 -40.24 -15.24 10.18
N GLU A 698 -40.06 -13.93 10.11
CA GLU A 698 -38.76 -13.28 10.07
C GLU A 698 -38.58 -12.35 11.26
N ILE A 699 -37.45 -12.47 11.95
CA ILE A 699 -37.07 -11.62 13.07
C ILE A 699 -36.13 -10.53 12.56
N GLY A 700 -36.50 -9.26 12.80
CA GLY A 700 -35.69 -8.11 12.41
C GLY A 700 -35.54 -7.99 10.91
N GLY A 701 -36.65 -7.92 10.17
CA GLY A 701 -36.65 -7.91 8.70
C GLY A 701 -36.13 -6.62 8.05
N GLY A 702 -35.73 -5.63 8.86
CA GLY A 702 -35.21 -4.35 8.35
C GLY A 702 -36.23 -3.67 7.46
N ALA A 703 -35.86 -3.25 6.25
CA ALA A 703 -36.80 -2.64 5.30
C ALA A 703 -37.85 -3.60 4.70
N GLY A 704 -37.86 -4.89 5.08
CA GLY A 704 -38.81 -5.89 4.56
C GLY A 704 -38.46 -6.39 3.16
N LEU A 705 -37.20 -6.25 2.73
CA LEU A 705 -36.76 -6.66 1.39
C LEU A 705 -36.89 -8.18 1.17
N ILE A 706 -36.62 -9.00 2.19
CA ILE A 706 -36.75 -10.45 2.07
C ILE A 706 -38.22 -10.82 1.89
N ALA A 707 -39.12 -10.28 2.72
CA ALA A 707 -40.56 -10.45 2.57
C ALA A 707 -41.07 -10.01 1.18
N TYR A 708 -40.57 -8.88 0.66
CA TYR A 708 -40.90 -8.39 -0.68
C TYR A 708 -40.54 -9.40 -1.78
N TYR A 709 -39.31 -9.93 -1.76
CA TYR A 709 -38.88 -10.91 -2.76
C TYR A 709 -39.49 -12.30 -2.52
N ALA A 710 -39.77 -12.67 -1.26
CA ALA A 710 -40.47 -13.91 -0.92
C ALA A 710 -41.88 -13.94 -1.52
N ALA A 711 -42.63 -12.84 -1.41
CA ALA A 711 -43.93 -12.70 -2.06
C ALA A 711 -43.84 -12.86 -3.60
N ARG A 712 -42.83 -12.26 -4.24
CA ARG A 712 -42.58 -12.40 -5.69
C ARG A 712 -42.16 -13.81 -6.10
N LEU A 713 -41.55 -14.57 -5.20
CA LEU A 713 -41.22 -15.98 -5.38
C LEU A 713 -42.37 -16.93 -5.01
N GLY A 714 -43.56 -16.41 -4.74
CA GLY A 714 -44.78 -17.19 -4.49
C GLY A 714 -45.00 -17.60 -3.03
N ILE A 715 -44.25 -17.05 -2.08
CA ILE A 715 -44.49 -17.30 -0.65
C ILE A 715 -45.64 -16.41 -0.18
N GLY A 716 -46.82 -16.99 -0.01
CA GLY A 716 -48.05 -16.25 0.32
C GLY A 716 -48.30 -15.99 1.80
N ARG A 717 -47.55 -16.60 2.72
CA ARG A 717 -47.73 -16.42 4.18
C ARG A 717 -46.41 -16.10 4.86
N TYR A 718 -46.24 -14.83 5.22
CA TYR A 718 -44.98 -14.30 5.71
C TYR A 718 -45.23 -13.26 6.79
N HIS A 719 -44.70 -13.46 7.99
CA HIS A 719 -44.89 -12.56 9.12
C HIS A 719 -43.56 -11.91 9.53
N LEU A 720 -43.54 -10.58 9.53
CA LEU A 720 -42.41 -9.79 9.98
C LEU A 720 -42.58 -9.42 11.45
N PHE A 721 -41.56 -9.65 12.26
CA PHE A 721 -41.51 -9.25 13.66
C PHE A 721 -40.36 -8.28 13.86
N ASP A 722 -40.68 -7.01 14.08
CA ASP A 722 -39.69 -5.93 14.20
C ASP A 722 -40.14 -4.82 15.17
N SER A 723 -39.28 -3.82 15.35
CA SER A 723 -39.59 -2.63 16.15
C SER A 723 -40.70 -1.80 15.51
N SER A 724 -41.44 -1.07 16.35
CA SER A 724 -42.57 -0.25 15.88
C SER A 724 -42.14 0.79 14.85
N ALA A 725 -40.96 1.40 14.97
CA ALA A 725 -40.44 2.34 13.99
C ALA A 725 -40.09 1.66 12.66
N MET A 726 -39.49 0.47 12.70
CA MET A 726 -39.15 -0.28 11.48
C MET A 726 -40.41 -0.78 10.76
N ASN A 727 -41.47 -1.14 11.49
CA ASN A 727 -42.76 -1.54 10.93
C ASN A 727 -43.35 -0.47 9.99
N VAL A 728 -43.09 0.82 10.25
CA VAL A 728 -43.51 1.92 9.36
C VAL A 728 -42.76 1.86 8.03
N VAL A 729 -41.44 1.67 8.07
CA VAL A 729 -40.60 1.55 6.87
C VAL A 729 -41.01 0.33 6.04
N GLN A 730 -41.17 -0.82 6.70
CA GLN A 730 -41.64 -2.06 6.07
C GLN A 730 -43.01 -1.88 5.41
N ALA A 731 -43.96 -1.25 6.11
CA ALA A 731 -45.29 -1.00 5.59
C ALA A 731 -45.27 -0.14 4.33
N TYR A 732 -44.47 0.93 4.33
CA TYR A 732 -44.34 1.82 3.16
C TYR A 732 -43.66 1.11 1.98
N VAL A 733 -42.59 0.35 2.23
CA VAL A 733 -41.88 -0.41 1.19
C VAL A 733 -42.83 -1.43 0.54
N LEU A 734 -43.50 -2.25 1.34
CA LEU A 734 -44.33 -3.35 0.86
C LEU A 734 -45.64 -2.85 0.23
N LYS A 735 -46.41 -2.01 0.94
CA LYS A 735 -47.69 -1.48 0.45
C LYS A 735 -47.49 -0.54 -0.74
N GLY A 736 -46.45 0.29 -0.70
CA GLY A 736 -46.10 1.19 -1.80
C GLY A 736 -45.64 0.46 -3.06
N SER A 737 -45.18 -0.79 -2.93
CA SER A 737 -44.85 -1.66 -4.06
C SER A 737 -46.02 -2.54 -4.52
N GLY A 738 -47.23 -2.28 -4.02
CA GLY A 738 -48.47 -2.94 -4.44
C GLY A 738 -48.76 -4.28 -3.77
N LEU A 739 -48.06 -4.63 -2.69
CA LEU A 739 -48.36 -5.83 -1.92
C LEU A 739 -49.52 -5.59 -0.95
N ASP A 740 -50.42 -6.57 -0.88
CA ASP A 740 -51.47 -6.59 0.14
C ASP A 740 -50.88 -7.09 1.46
N ILE A 741 -50.95 -6.26 2.49
CA ILE A 741 -50.32 -6.51 3.80
C ILE A 741 -51.28 -6.21 4.95
N SER A 742 -51.17 -6.99 6.01
CA SER A 742 -51.78 -6.66 7.30
C SER A 742 -50.82 -5.81 8.13
N LEU A 743 -51.31 -4.71 8.69
CA LEU A 743 -50.53 -3.83 9.57
C LEU A 743 -50.67 -4.24 11.05
N PRO A 744 -49.79 -3.77 11.95
CA PRO A 744 -49.93 -4.02 13.37
C PRO A 744 -51.31 -3.60 13.90
N GLY A 745 -51.93 -4.49 14.68
CA GLY A 745 -53.30 -4.31 15.19
C GLY A 745 -54.42 -4.79 14.25
N GLU A 746 -54.12 -5.11 12.99
CA GLU A 746 -55.06 -5.75 12.06
C GLU A 746 -54.97 -7.29 12.18
N PRO A 747 -56.03 -8.05 11.85
CA PRO A 747 -55.95 -9.49 11.79
C PRO A 747 -54.91 -9.96 10.76
N ALA A 748 -53.84 -10.63 11.22
CA ALA A 748 -52.76 -11.11 10.36
C ALA A 748 -53.27 -12.05 9.24
N ARG A 749 -53.09 -11.64 7.98
CA ARG A 749 -53.43 -12.41 6.77
C ARG A 749 -52.30 -12.33 5.77
N GLY A 750 -51.94 -13.47 5.18
CA GLY A 750 -50.94 -13.54 4.12
C GLY A 750 -49.60 -12.97 4.58
N LEU A 751 -49.21 -11.82 4.01
CA LEU A 751 -48.07 -11.03 4.43
C LEU A 751 -48.50 -10.06 5.55
N ALA A 752 -47.91 -10.18 6.74
CA ALA A 752 -48.27 -9.38 7.90
C ALA A 752 -47.04 -8.76 8.57
N ILE A 753 -47.17 -7.50 8.98
CA ILE A 753 -46.20 -6.81 9.82
C ILE A 753 -46.74 -6.81 11.24
N LEU A 754 -45.98 -7.34 12.17
CA LEU A 754 -46.36 -7.53 13.56
C LEU A 754 -45.31 -6.89 14.47
N ASP A 755 -45.74 -6.49 15.67
CA ASP A 755 -44.79 -6.03 16.67
C ASP A 755 -43.93 -7.21 17.17
N ALA A 756 -42.64 -6.96 17.44
CA ALA A 756 -41.71 -7.99 17.92
C ALA A 756 -42.24 -8.80 19.12
N ARG A 757 -43.02 -8.17 20.02
CA ARG A 757 -43.62 -8.81 21.20
C ARG A 757 -44.73 -9.80 20.83
N GLU A 758 -45.35 -9.65 19.66
CA GLU A 758 -46.44 -10.53 19.20
C GLU A 758 -45.94 -11.92 18.82
N LEU A 759 -44.63 -12.13 18.64
CA LEU A 759 -44.07 -13.47 18.48
C LEU A 759 -44.43 -14.35 19.68
N GLY A 760 -44.31 -13.80 20.90
CA GLY A 760 -44.71 -14.45 22.15
C GLY A 760 -46.20 -14.77 22.25
N ALA A 761 -47.03 -14.03 21.52
CA ALA A 761 -48.48 -14.19 21.49
C ALA A 761 -48.97 -15.07 20.33
N ALA A 762 -48.07 -15.52 19.45
CA ALA A 762 -48.41 -16.39 18.33
C ALA A 762 -48.98 -17.74 18.82
N LYS A 763 -49.83 -18.33 17.97
CA LYS A 763 -50.46 -19.62 18.29
C LYS A 763 -49.44 -20.75 18.11
N PRO A 764 -49.45 -21.80 18.95
CA PRO A 764 -48.64 -22.99 18.69
C PRO A 764 -48.88 -23.55 17.29
N ALA A 765 -47.82 -24.04 16.65
CA ALA A 765 -47.78 -24.56 15.29
C ALA A 765 -48.29 -23.57 14.23
N SER A 766 -48.17 -22.24 14.45
CA SER A 766 -48.55 -21.22 13.46
C SER A 766 -47.42 -20.82 12.50
N ILE A 767 -46.20 -21.29 12.73
CA ILE A 767 -44.99 -20.92 11.98
C ILE A 767 -44.25 -22.22 11.63
N ASP A 768 -43.90 -22.37 10.36
CA ASP A 768 -43.20 -23.55 9.84
C ASP A 768 -41.68 -23.32 9.77
N LEU A 769 -41.28 -22.11 9.37
CA LEU A 769 -39.89 -21.68 9.25
C LEU A 769 -39.70 -20.33 9.95
N LEU A 770 -38.73 -20.25 10.85
CA LEU A 770 -38.21 -19.01 11.39
C LEU A 770 -36.95 -18.60 10.62
N LEU A 771 -36.89 -17.35 10.17
CA LEU A 771 -35.78 -16.78 9.44
C LEU A 771 -35.10 -15.70 10.30
N SER A 772 -33.77 -15.74 10.33
CA SER A 772 -32.96 -14.65 10.88
C SER A 772 -31.76 -14.35 9.98
N VAL A 773 -31.70 -13.12 9.48
CA VAL A 773 -30.62 -12.63 8.60
C VAL A 773 -30.05 -11.35 9.20
N ASP A 774 -28.81 -11.39 9.67
CA ASP A 774 -28.09 -10.32 10.36
C ASP A 774 -28.73 -9.82 11.69
N SER A 775 -29.87 -10.37 12.13
CA SER A 775 -30.61 -9.86 13.30
C SER A 775 -30.21 -10.51 14.62
N LEU A 776 -30.30 -11.85 14.74
CA LEU A 776 -30.06 -12.54 16.03
C LEU A 776 -28.63 -12.32 16.55
N SER A 777 -27.64 -12.21 15.66
CA SER A 777 -26.25 -11.96 16.06
C SER A 777 -26.02 -10.57 16.65
N GLY A 778 -26.85 -9.59 16.29
CA GLY A 778 -26.74 -8.20 16.75
C GLY A 778 -27.67 -7.83 17.92
N MET A 779 -28.55 -8.75 18.34
CA MET A 779 -29.43 -8.55 19.50
C MET A 779 -28.67 -8.73 20.82
N ASP A 780 -29.21 -8.13 21.89
CA ASP A 780 -28.75 -8.45 23.23
C ASP A 780 -28.91 -9.96 23.51
N ARG A 781 -27.91 -10.57 24.16
CA ARG A 781 -27.82 -12.02 24.26
C ARG A 781 -29.06 -12.64 24.95
N PRO A 782 -29.52 -12.15 26.12
CA PRO A 782 -30.78 -12.57 26.71
C PRO A 782 -31.99 -12.49 25.79
N GLU A 783 -32.12 -11.42 25.01
CA GLU A 783 -33.23 -11.21 24.07
C GLU A 783 -33.20 -12.24 22.93
N ALA A 784 -32.02 -12.45 22.32
CA ALA A 784 -31.85 -13.45 21.27
C ALA A 784 -32.18 -14.87 21.75
N ILE A 785 -31.73 -15.23 22.98
CA ILE A 785 -32.07 -16.51 23.61
C ILE A 785 -33.57 -16.61 23.88
N ALA A 786 -34.24 -15.52 24.29
CA ALA A 786 -35.68 -15.51 24.51
C ALA A 786 -36.46 -15.76 23.21
N HIS A 787 -36.07 -15.16 22.09
CA HIS A 787 -36.66 -15.45 20.77
C HIS A 787 -36.50 -16.92 20.37
N LEU A 788 -35.32 -17.51 20.61
CA LEU A 788 -35.07 -18.93 20.35
C LEU A 788 -35.88 -19.85 21.28
N ALA A 789 -36.04 -19.49 22.55
CA ALA A 789 -36.90 -20.23 23.47
C ALA A 789 -38.37 -20.16 23.03
N GLU A 790 -38.80 -19.01 22.53
CA GLU A 790 -40.17 -18.78 22.08
C GLU A 790 -40.48 -19.57 20.79
N ALA A 791 -39.56 -19.60 19.83
CA ALA A 791 -39.69 -20.43 18.63
C ALA A 791 -39.91 -21.92 18.99
N ARG A 792 -39.22 -22.41 20.04
CA ARG A 792 -39.43 -23.77 20.58
C ARG A 792 -40.80 -23.94 21.19
N ARG A 793 -41.24 -22.98 22.01
CA ARG A 793 -42.56 -22.98 22.65
C ARG A 793 -43.69 -23.03 21.62
N LEU A 794 -43.51 -22.30 20.51
CA LEU A 794 -44.44 -22.27 19.38
C LEU A 794 -44.40 -23.54 18.53
N GLY A 795 -43.43 -24.44 18.75
CA GLY A 795 -43.27 -25.66 17.95
C GLY A 795 -42.90 -25.36 16.49
N VAL A 796 -42.14 -24.30 16.24
CA VAL A 796 -41.59 -24.00 14.91
C VAL A 796 -40.79 -25.20 14.39
N GLY A 797 -40.92 -25.55 13.12
CA GLY A 797 -40.23 -26.71 12.56
C GLY A 797 -38.72 -26.49 12.38
N TYR A 798 -38.37 -25.36 11.75
CA TYR A 798 -37.00 -25.05 11.36
C TYR A 798 -36.61 -23.60 11.64
N LEU A 799 -35.32 -23.38 11.88
CA LEU A 799 -34.67 -22.07 11.90
C LEU A 799 -33.65 -22.00 10.77
N LEU A 800 -33.82 -21.05 9.85
CA LEU A 800 -32.79 -20.66 8.89
C LEU A 800 -32.05 -19.43 9.40
N SER A 801 -30.76 -19.58 9.65
CA SER A 801 -29.87 -18.51 10.09
C SER A 801 -28.87 -18.17 8.97
N ILE A 802 -28.79 -16.90 8.60
CA ILE A 802 -27.76 -16.39 7.67
C ILE A 802 -27.06 -15.20 8.34
N ASN A 803 -25.96 -15.48 9.04
CA ASN A 803 -25.31 -14.50 9.92
C ASN A 803 -23.78 -14.55 9.83
N GLN A 804 -23.13 -13.48 10.28
CA GLN A 804 -21.67 -13.41 10.40
C GLN A 804 -21.20 -14.27 11.59
N GLU A 805 -20.05 -14.93 11.49
CA GLU A 805 -19.56 -15.85 12.54
C GLU A 805 -18.40 -15.28 13.38
N ALA A 806 -17.91 -14.09 13.04
CA ALA A 806 -16.88 -13.44 13.84
C ALA A 806 -17.44 -12.99 15.21
N ARG A 807 -16.70 -13.31 16.27
CA ARG A 807 -17.00 -12.76 17.61
C ARG A 807 -16.57 -11.30 17.66
N LEU A 808 -17.54 -10.41 17.82
CA LEU A 808 -17.33 -8.97 17.99
C LEU A 808 -17.78 -8.55 19.40
N ALA A 809 -17.33 -7.39 19.87
CA ALA A 809 -17.57 -6.95 21.25
C ALA A 809 -19.07 -6.88 21.62
N ASP A 810 -19.91 -6.58 20.63
CA ASP A 810 -21.36 -6.38 20.72
C ASP A 810 -22.17 -7.44 19.94
N GLN A 811 -21.53 -8.47 19.37
CA GLN A 811 -22.23 -9.48 18.57
C GLN A 811 -21.85 -10.90 18.99
N THR A 812 -22.87 -11.75 19.14
CA THR A 812 -22.69 -13.16 19.49
C THR A 812 -23.04 -14.03 18.27
N PRO A 813 -22.15 -14.96 17.83
CA PRO A 813 -22.46 -15.90 16.75
C PRO A 813 -23.75 -16.70 17.05
N VAL A 814 -24.60 -16.87 16.05
CA VAL A 814 -25.90 -17.53 16.24
C VAL A 814 -25.74 -18.99 16.67
N ALA A 815 -24.69 -19.68 16.23
CA ALA A 815 -24.38 -21.03 16.71
C ALA A 815 -24.19 -21.10 18.24
N ASP A 816 -23.55 -20.08 18.85
CA ASP A 816 -23.40 -19.99 20.30
C ASP A 816 -24.75 -19.73 20.98
N LEU A 817 -25.57 -18.84 20.41
CA LEU A 817 -26.91 -18.53 20.92
C LEU A 817 -27.83 -19.75 20.88
N VAL A 818 -27.79 -20.50 19.78
CA VAL A 818 -28.54 -21.75 19.59
C VAL A 818 -28.07 -22.82 20.57
N HIS A 819 -26.76 -22.96 20.79
CA HIS A 819 -26.21 -23.87 21.78
C HIS A 819 -26.71 -23.54 23.20
N LEU A 820 -26.70 -22.26 23.57
CA LEU A 820 -27.17 -21.79 24.88
C LEU A 820 -28.68 -21.95 25.05
N ALA A 821 -29.48 -21.67 24.02
CA ALA A 821 -30.93 -21.84 24.06
C ALA A 821 -31.35 -23.33 24.13
N GLY A 822 -30.52 -24.23 23.56
CA GLY A 822 -30.74 -25.67 23.52
C GLY A 822 -31.97 -26.09 22.69
N GLY A 823 -32.08 -27.37 22.37
CA GLY A 823 -33.24 -27.92 21.64
C GLY A 823 -33.28 -27.59 20.14
N TYR A 824 -32.10 -27.43 19.54
CA TYR A 824 -31.90 -27.25 18.11
C TYR A 824 -30.89 -28.29 17.62
N ALA A 825 -31.20 -28.96 16.52
CA ALA A 825 -30.31 -29.90 15.85
C ALA A 825 -29.87 -29.31 14.51
N LEU A 826 -28.57 -29.14 14.29
CA LEU A 826 -28.04 -28.66 13.03
C LEU A 826 -28.35 -29.68 11.91
N VAL A 827 -29.01 -29.22 10.85
CA VAL A 827 -29.38 -30.01 9.66
C VAL A 827 -28.33 -29.84 8.57
N SER A 828 -27.96 -28.59 8.28
CA SER A 828 -26.95 -28.27 7.27
C SER A 828 -26.22 -26.99 7.62
N ARG A 829 -24.96 -26.92 7.21
CA ARG A 829 -24.10 -25.75 7.36
C ARG A 829 -23.20 -25.59 6.14
N HIS A 830 -23.14 -24.39 5.59
CA HIS A 830 -22.21 -24.05 4.52
C HIS A 830 -21.86 -22.56 4.54
N ARG A 831 -20.80 -22.20 3.81
CA ARG A 831 -20.45 -20.79 3.57
C ARG A 831 -21.59 -20.10 2.81
N HIS A 832 -21.81 -18.82 3.10
CA HIS A 832 -22.76 -18.03 2.34
C HIS A 832 -22.21 -17.68 0.96
N TRP A 833 -23.03 -17.89 -0.09
CA TRP A 833 -22.61 -17.68 -1.48
C TRP A 833 -22.20 -16.24 -1.79
N LEU A 834 -22.93 -15.25 -1.26
CA LEU A 834 -22.75 -13.83 -1.61
C LEU A 834 -21.91 -13.05 -0.60
N ARG A 835 -21.46 -13.68 0.51
CA ARG A 835 -20.82 -12.95 1.63
C ARG A 835 -19.71 -13.77 2.27
N ALA A 836 -18.46 -13.33 2.07
CA ALA A 836 -17.33 -13.83 2.83
C ALA A 836 -17.50 -13.51 4.33
N GLY A 837 -17.22 -14.50 5.19
CA GLY A 837 -17.36 -14.39 6.64
C GLY A 837 -18.77 -14.67 7.20
N HIS A 838 -19.75 -14.93 6.33
CA HIS A 838 -21.10 -15.37 6.72
C HIS A 838 -21.30 -16.86 6.51
N VAL A 839 -22.14 -17.44 7.36
CA VAL A 839 -22.55 -18.84 7.32
C VAL A 839 -24.06 -18.92 7.14
N GLU A 840 -24.51 -19.88 6.34
CA GLU A 840 -25.91 -20.31 6.30
C GLU A 840 -26.03 -21.61 7.11
N GLU A 841 -26.91 -21.60 8.11
CA GLU A 841 -27.16 -22.72 8.99
C GLU A 841 -28.66 -22.99 9.08
N LEU A 842 -29.04 -24.24 8.81
CA LEU A 842 -30.40 -24.72 8.98
C LEU A 842 -30.45 -25.59 10.23
N TYR A 843 -31.31 -25.24 11.18
CA TYR A 843 -31.55 -26.03 12.38
C TYR A 843 -32.96 -26.58 12.36
N ARG A 844 -33.10 -27.84 12.75
CA ARG A 844 -34.39 -28.45 13.10
C ARG A 844 -34.61 -28.26 14.59
N ILE A 845 -35.79 -27.77 14.95
CA ILE A 845 -36.11 -27.48 16.34
C ILE A 845 -36.70 -28.75 16.97
N THR A 846 -36.10 -29.21 18.07
CA THR A 846 -36.53 -30.42 18.76
C THR A 846 -37.45 -30.06 19.92
N ILE A 847 -38.69 -30.53 19.87
CA ILE A 847 -39.63 -30.44 20.98
C ILE A 847 -39.27 -31.57 21.96
N SER A 848 -38.76 -31.24 23.14
CA SER A 848 -38.71 -32.23 24.21
C SER A 848 -40.14 -32.59 24.59
N ALA A 849 -40.52 -33.85 24.38
CA ALA A 849 -41.66 -34.42 25.10
C ALA A 849 -41.42 -34.23 26.61
N HIS A 850 -42.46 -33.82 27.33
CA HIS A 850 -42.43 -33.56 28.77
C HIS A 850 -41.74 -34.64 29.60
N GLY A 851 -41.27 -34.23 30.78
CA GLY A 851 -40.54 -35.03 31.75
C GLY A 851 -41.03 -36.47 31.93
N GLU A 852 -40.12 -37.41 31.74
CA GLU A 852 -40.05 -38.56 32.63
C GLU A 852 -39.02 -38.24 33.70
N MET A 853 -39.48 -38.09 34.94
CA MET A 853 -38.62 -38.35 36.09
C MET A 853 -38.00 -39.75 35.90
N ARG A 854 -36.68 -39.82 35.87
CA ARG A 854 -35.96 -41.06 36.17
C ARG A 854 -34.88 -40.76 37.19
N GLY A 855 -35.22 -41.16 38.42
CA GLY A 855 -34.39 -41.75 39.49
C GLY A 855 -33.00 -41.19 39.71
#